data_AF-A0A7T4WC78-F1
#
_entry.id   AF-A0A7T4WC78-F1
#
_cell.length_a   1.000
_cell.length_b   1.000
_cell.length_c   1.000
_cell.angle_alpha   90.00
_cell.angle_beta   90.00
_cell.angle_gamma   90.00
#
_symmetry.space_group_name_H-M   'P 1'
#
loop_
_entity.id
_entity.type
_entity.pdbx_description
1 polymer ?
#
loop_
_entity_poly.entity_id
_entity_poly.type
_entity_poly.pdbx_seq_one_letter_code
_entity_poly.pdbx_strand_id
1 'polypeptide(L)'
;MPTQTHSTTTPTNREKRDVRQEVTDRIVAAVEENTAPWQRPYDGGPRSGPINAVTGKEYNGGNRMLLATVAPTGDPRWVTYKQATEQDWQVKKGEHGIPIEVWKTYEKNVETTGNETPKFQGQTTPAAEKERRGYHKYYTVFHASQIDGIPPYEMDPSQTHDFDMHEVGEKLFDQNEQSAPILFDSPGQAFYSPKNDDIHLPLRESFLDAGHLYATAAHEIAHSTMAEHRLNRSRLQQFQNGTASDYTLRAKEELRAEIASYIISEKTGIPHHPENHESYAKGWVSVLKNDKNEIYHASRDAEKMANYVIAQQKLLEVGQEKSIESPERKPLSVDPDAGERYPFHSDAGHGWLEVPKSDLKTLGIEGDITHYSYQKGDKAFLEEDLDASTFHRAIEKYLGKELAWKAVSKDIWDGDDSLIRNYQYYEAPAKEKVMEPEVMQLNRGDLIQFRDENGRKNTGVVLQDTNLDQPVRYKAVLPGPDGKPQIQAVGDSLAHLDQQSITGHLPNTVPGIEKLDMQSASRETDTARIPGVKAALEFRVASVMHQNNIQLEQDKQVYHRVILSHRKDLPDYVRQEPVDPDKPILEIQNHNRQSISGVLRDYEKYAVLLDTREFGPVSIDIGKSFLTDSFGDDYLRKAMGKPVDVSISNDGRILKIHNPELGPQPATDIFDTPAKPFGLMPFQQMDRSDAMQITGKLTHVHDTNLIEIQPAGKPMLISGRDPDKVHQAEIRAMVGHTVTVKPTKTGELKVEDRTPQKVKSLGR
;
A
#
# COMPACT_ATOMS: atom_id res chain seq x y z
N MET A 1 70.85 52.53 39.15
CA MET A 1 69.67 51.70 39.41
C MET A 1 69.42 50.85 38.18
N PRO A 2 69.51 49.51 38.26
CA PRO A 2 69.46 48.66 37.08
C PRO A 2 68.01 48.28 36.71
N THR A 3 67.77 48.36 35.41
CA THR A 3 66.78 47.71 34.54
C THR A 3 66.02 46.51 35.11
N GLN A 4 64.68 46.60 35.13
CA GLN A 4 63.79 45.43 35.07
C GLN A 4 63.21 45.32 33.66
N THR A 5 63.47 44.17 33.05
CA THR A 5 63.01 43.74 31.74
C THR A 5 61.52 43.39 31.77
N HIS A 6 60.75 43.95 30.84
CA HIS A 6 59.37 43.52 30.55
C HIS A 6 59.39 42.12 29.93
N SER A 7 58.85 41.12 30.64
CA SER A 7 58.44 39.85 30.05
C SER A 7 57.00 39.96 29.57
N THR A 8 56.83 40.05 28.25
CA THR A 8 55.54 39.98 27.57
C THR A 8 55.09 38.53 27.53
N THR A 9 54.31 38.09 28.52
CA THR A 9 53.61 36.79 28.44
C THR A 9 52.33 37.01 27.64
N THR A 10 52.41 36.72 26.34
CA THR A 10 51.25 36.56 25.47
C THR A 10 50.34 35.45 26.04
N PRO A 11 49.04 35.69 26.28
CA PRO A 11 48.14 34.63 26.71
C PRO A 11 47.84 33.73 25.50
N THR A 12 48.68 32.71 25.30
CA THR A 12 48.45 31.62 24.37
C THR A 12 47.57 30.58 25.05
N ASN A 13 46.25 30.69 24.84
CA ASN A 13 45.30 29.60 24.54
C ASN A 13 43.87 30.16 24.68
N ARG A 14 43.34 30.83 23.64
CA ARG A 14 41.88 31.02 23.56
C ARG A 14 41.30 29.65 23.26
N GLU A 15 40.66 29.02 24.24
CA GLU A 15 39.85 27.82 24.03
C GLU A 15 38.95 28.03 22.80
N LYS A 16 38.93 27.05 21.89
CA LYS A 16 38.09 27.13 20.69
C LYS A 16 36.64 27.22 21.13
N ARG A 17 35.97 28.31 20.75
CA ARG A 17 34.54 28.55 20.99
C ARG A 17 33.71 27.31 20.60
N ASP A 18 32.94 26.79 21.56
CA ASP A 18 32.10 25.60 21.38
C ASP A 18 30.65 26.00 21.13
N VAL A 19 30.32 26.24 19.86
CA VAL A 19 29.01 26.75 19.47
C VAL A 19 27.87 25.80 19.86
N ARG A 20 28.10 24.47 19.80
CA ARG A 20 27.07 23.50 20.24
C ARG A 20 26.83 23.58 21.74
N GLN A 21 27.86 23.78 22.55
CA GLN A 21 27.69 23.98 23.97
C GLN A 21 26.87 25.24 24.26
N GLU A 22 27.19 26.36 23.62
CA GLU A 22 26.42 27.62 23.79
C GLU A 22 24.94 27.46 23.40
N VAL A 23 24.65 26.70 22.34
CA VAL A 23 23.27 26.40 21.92
C VAL A 23 22.56 25.53 22.96
N THR A 24 23.23 24.47 23.42
CA THR A 24 22.66 23.58 24.43
C THR A 24 22.43 24.30 25.75
N ASP A 25 23.35 25.15 26.21
CA ASP A 25 23.20 25.93 27.44
C ASP A 25 21.97 26.84 27.39
N ARG A 26 21.70 27.47 26.25
CA ARG A 26 20.49 28.30 26.05
C ARG A 26 19.21 27.48 26.14
N ILE A 27 19.21 26.30 25.53
CA ILE A 27 18.05 25.41 25.55
C ILE A 27 17.84 24.84 26.96
N VAL A 28 18.92 24.47 27.65
CA VAL A 28 18.88 24.03 29.05
C VAL A 28 18.29 25.11 29.94
N ALA A 29 18.74 26.36 29.81
CA ALA A 29 18.18 27.49 30.58
C ALA A 29 16.68 27.66 30.31
N ALA A 30 16.26 27.59 29.05
CA ALA A 30 14.85 27.66 28.70
C ALA A 30 14.03 26.49 29.28
N VAL A 31 14.61 25.28 29.33
CA VAL A 31 13.94 24.13 29.95
C VAL A 31 13.83 24.27 31.46
N GLU A 32 14.88 24.76 32.13
CA GLU A 32 14.89 25.04 33.57
C GLU A 32 13.87 26.13 33.96
N GLU A 33 13.65 27.11 33.08
CA GLU A 33 12.68 28.19 33.26
C GLU A 33 11.26 27.83 32.78
N ASN A 34 11.04 26.63 32.22
CA ASN A 34 9.79 26.21 31.57
C ASN A 34 9.36 27.17 30.43
N THR A 35 10.33 27.74 29.72
CA THR A 35 10.13 28.68 28.61
C THR A 35 10.45 28.06 27.26
N ALA A 36 10.92 26.80 27.20
CA ALA A 36 11.11 26.07 25.95
C ALA A 36 9.78 25.93 25.19
N PRO A 37 9.79 25.94 23.85
CA PRO A 37 8.57 26.00 23.05
C PRO A 37 7.66 24.78 23.25
N TRP A 38 8.24 23.59 23.44
CA TRP A 38 7.49 22.36 23.73
C TRP A 38 6.98 22.26 25.19
N GLN A 39 7.33 23.20 26.08
CA GLN A 39 6.79 23.29 27.45
C GLN A 39 5.72 24.38 27.60
N ARG A 40 5.41 25.12 26.53
CA ARG A 40 4.41 26.18 26.58
C ARG A 40 3.08 25.64 26.06
N PRO A 41 1.99 25.79 26.83
CA PRO A 41 0.67 25.42 26.34
C PRO A 41 0.29 26.29 25.14
N TYR A 42 -0.44 25.69 24.21
CA TYR A 42 -0.95 26.33 23.01
C TYR A 42 -2.35 25.81 22.74
N ASP A 43 -3.34 26.71 22.71
CA ASP A 43 -4.76 26.36 22.58
C ASP A 43 -5.17 26.00 21.12
N GLY A 44 -4.20 25.79 20.24
CA GLY A 44 -4.41 25.40 18.85
C GLY A 44 -4.52 26.55 17.86
N GLY A 45 -4.68 26.19 16.59
CA GLY A 45 -4.64 27.08 15.44
C GLY A 45 -3.34 26.92 14.64
N PRO A 46 -3.31 27.38 13.38
CA PRO A 46 -2.12 27.28 12.56
C PRO A 46 -1.01 28.14 13.13
N ARG A 47 0.22 27.62 13.11
CA ARG A 47 1.40 28.42 13.43
C ARG A 47 2.52 28.01 12.49
N SER A 48 3.37 28.96 12.14
CA SER A 48 4.61 28.64 11.43
C SER A 48 5.76 28.59 12.42
N GLY A 49 6.52 27.50 12.38
CA GLY A 49 7.82 27.41 13.03
C GLY A 49 8.82 28.37 12.38
N PRO A 50 10.06 28.44 12.88
CA PRO A 50 11.05 29.36 12.35
C PRO A 50 11.27 29.15 10.84
N ILE A 51 11.17 30.21 10.06
CA ILE A 51 11.38 30.21 8.60
C ILE A 51 12.49 31.17 8.19
N ASN A 52 13.15 30.88 7.07
CA ASN A 52 14.06 31.83 6.47
C ASN A 52 13.28 32.88 5.67
N ALA A 53 13.43 34.16 6.04
CA ALA A 53 12.64 35.26 5.49
C ALA A 53 12.75 35.43 3.95
N VAL A 54 13.90 35.06 3.38
CA VAL A 54 14.19 35.24 1.94
C VAL A 54 13.76 34.02 1.13
N THR A 55 13.97 32.81 1.66
CA THR A 55 13.68 31.58 0.89
C THR A 55 12.33 30.96 1.20
N GLY A 56 11.65 31.41 2.26
CA GLY A 56 10.41 30.79 2.76
C GLY A 56 10.61 29.41 3.40
N LYS A 57 11.83 28.85 3.40
CA LYS A 57 12.07 27.50 3.92
C LYS A 57 12.06 27.46 5.45
N GLU A 58 11.37 26.47 6.01
CA GLU A 58 11.44 26.14 7.44
C GLU A 58 12.86 25.71 7.84
N TYR A 59 13.30 26.16 9.02
CA TYR A 59 14.46 25.59 9.68
C TYR A 59 14.12 24.21 10.26
N ASN A 60 15.13 23.35 10.34
CA ASN A 60 14.99 21.96 10.78
C ASN A 60 15.98 21.57 11.90
N GLY A 61 15.75 20.41 12.49
CA GLY A 61 16.49 19.81 13.58
C GLY A 61 16.76 20.76 14.74
N GLY A 62 17.97 20.70 15.27
CA GLY A 62 18.37 21.57 16.40
C GLY A 62 18.27 23.06 16.10
N ASN A 63 18.39 23.49 14.83
CA ASN A 63 18.21 24.91 14.48
C ASN A 63 16.76 25.34 14.69
N ARG A 64 15.79 24.50 14.32
CA ARG A 64 14.36 24.77 14.54
C ARG A 64 14.08 25.00 16.02
N MET A 65 14.53 24.08 16.87
CA MET A 65 14.32 24.18 18.32
C MET A 65 15.04 25.39 18.93
N LEU A 66 16.30 25.63 18.57
CA LEU A 66 17.02 26.81 19.04
C LEU A 66 16.30 28.10 18.67
N LEU A 67 15.94 28.27 17.40
CA LEU A 67 15.32 29.50 16.91
C LEU A 67 13.93 29.70 17.50
N ALA A 68 13.13 28.63 17.65
CA ALA A 68 11.83 28.71 18.30
C ALA A 68 11.94 29.12 19.78
N THR A 69 12.98 28.65 20.50
CA THR A 69 13.24 29.01 21.90
C THR A 69 13.60 30.48 22.08
N VAL A 70 14.40 31.05 21.18
CA VAL A 70 14.91 32.42 21.32
C VAL A 70 14.09 33.46 20.53
N ALA A 71 13.09 33.03 19.76
CA ALA A 71 12.24 33.92 18.99
C ALA A 71 11.34 34.77 19.91
N PRO A 72 11.27 36.09 19.68
CA PRO A 72 10.13 36.89 20.13
C PRO A 72 8.81 36.35 19.57
N THR A 73 7.71 36.56 20.28
CA THR A 73 6.38 36.09 19.86
C THR A 73 5.89 36.81 18.60
N GLY A 74 5.33 36.06 17.63
CA GLY A 74 4.48 36.62 16.56
C GLY A 74 5.09 36.65 15.15
N ASP A 75 6.42 36.70 14.99
CA ASP A 75 7.08 36.67 13.68
C ASP A 75 8.02 35.44 13.60
N PRO A 76 7.85 34.51 12.65
CA PRO A 76 8.70 33.33 12.55
C PRO A 76 10.00 33.56 11.78
N ARG A 77 10.22 34.75 11.22
CA ARG A 77 11.25 34.96 10.19
C ARG A 77 12.63 35.23 10.76
N TRP A 78 13.62 34.52 10.21
CA TRP A 78 15.04 34.66 10.49
C TRP A 78 15.84 34.82 9.21
N VAL A 79 16.91 35.61 9.23
CA VAL A 79 17.72 35.87 8.03
C VAL A 79 19.19 36.14 8.38
N THR A 80 20.12 35.76 7.51
CA THR A 80 21.53 36.13 7.70
C THR A 80 21.77 37.61 7.39
N TYR A 81 22.81 38.22 7.96
CA TYR A 81 23.16 39.61 7.65
C TYR A 81 23.33 39.86 6.14
N LYS A 82 23.98 38.92 5.45
CA LYS A 82 24.19 38.98 4.01
C LYS A 82 22.87 38.98 3.25
N GLN A 83 21.97 38.06 3.57
CA GLN A 83 20.64 37.99 2.97
C GLN A 83 19.81 39.26 3.23
N ALA A 84 19.87 39.82 4.45
CA ALA A 84 19.21 41.09 4.76
C ALA A 84 19.75 42.22 3.89
N THR A 85 21.07 42.34 3.77
CA THR A 85 21.72 43.36 2.93
C THR A 85 21.35 43.20 1.44
N GLU A 86 21.27 41.96 0.94
CA GLU A 86 20.85 41.67 -0.44
C GLU A 86 19.38 42.00 -0.73
N GLN A 87 18.56 42.23 0.30
CA GLN A 87 17.17 42.67 0.20
C GLN A 87 17.01 44.16 0.58
N ASP A 88 18.10 44.91 0.68
CA ASP A 88 18.13 46.29 1.14
C ASP A 88 17.56 46.49 2.57
N TRP A 89 17.63 45.45 3.40
CA TRP A 89 17.27 45.50 4.82
C TRP A 89 18.50 45.68 5.70
N GLN A 90 18.33 46.33 6.86
CA GLN A 90 19.43 46.67 7.75
C GLN A 90 19.24 46.07 9.14
N VAL A 91 20.15 45.20 9.57
CA VAL A 91 20.21 44.78 10.98
C VAL A 91 20.52 46.00 11.85
N LYS A 92 19.69 46.25 12.88
CA LYS A 92 19.81 47.40 13.78
C LYS A 92 21.16 47.39 14.50
N LYS A 93 21.71 48.59 14.73
CA LYS A 93 23.01 48.74 15.39
C LYS A 93 22.93 48.22 16.84
N GLY A 94 23.82 47.29 17.19
CA GLY A 94 23.92 46.71 18.53
C GLY A 94 23.20 45.37 18.69
N GLU A 95 22.46 44.92 17.69
CA GLU A 95 21.80 43.61 17.71
C GLU A 95 22.78 42.44 17.58
N HIS A 96 22.47 41.35 18.27
CA HIS A 96 23.26 40.12 18.25
C HIS A 96 22.48 38.98 17.60
N GLY A 97 23.12 38.30 16.65
CA GLY A 97 22.52 37.17 15.96
C GLY A 97 22.75 35.83 16.66
N ILE A 98 22.02 34.81 16.21
CA ILE A 98 22.02 33.44 16.72
C ILE A 98 22.83 32.54 15.78
N PRO A 99 23.81 31.77 16.26
CA PRO A 99 24.53 30.82 15.43
C PRO A 99 23.68 29.56 15.17
N ILE A 100 23.56 29.17 13.91
CA ILE A 100 22.91 27.94 13.43
C ILE A 100 23.92 27.03 12.74
N GLU A 101 23.73 25.71 12.81
CA GLU A 101 24.61 24.71 12.22
C GLU A 101 24.01 24.13 10.92
N VAL A 102 24.76 24.17 9.82
CA VAL A 102 24.33 23.62 8.53
C VAL A 102 25.33 22.58 8.03
N TRP A 103 24.84 21.36 7.79
CA TRP A 103 25.61 20.27 7.21
C TRP A 103 25.67 20.38 5.68
N LYS A 104 26.86 20.18 5.12
CA LYS A 104 27.14 20.18 3.67
C LYS A 104 27.98 18.96 3.31
N THR A 105 27.81 18.48 2.09
CA THR A 105 28.61 17.39 1.53
C THR A 105 29.59 17.95 0.49
N TYR A 106 30.72 17.28 0.32
CA TYR A 106 31.66 17.50 -0.78
C TYR A 106 32.25 16.17 -1.23
N GLU A 107 32.67 16.10 -2.48
CA GLU A 107 33.34 14.93 -3.05
C GLU A 107 34.85 15.12 -2.99
N LYS A 108 35.56 14.10 -2.49
CA LYS A 108 37.02 14.07 -2.46
C LYS A 108 37.49 12.90 -3.34
N ASN A 109 38.43 13.18 -4.26
CA ASN A 109 39.09 12.14 -5.02
C ASN A 109 40.02 11.35 -4.09
N VAL A 110 39.95 10.01 -4.14
CA VAL A 110 40.86 9.14 -3.39
C VAL A 110 42.07 8.85 -4.28
N GLU A 111 43.26 9.30 -3.88
CA GLU A 111 44.51 8.87 -4.52
C GLU A 111 44.84 7.46 -4.03
N THR A 112 44.90 6.50 -4.95
CA THR A 112 45.29 5.12 -4.65
C THR A 112 46.80 5.05 -4.46
N THR A 113 47.29 5.31 -3.25
CA THR A 113 48.67 4.97 -2.88
C THR A 113 48.77 3.48 -2.56
N GLY A 114 49.32 2.68 -3.48
CA GLY A 114 49.62 1.27 -3.21
C GLY A 114 50.27 0.52 -4.37
N ASN A 115 51.60 0.43 -4.30
CA ASN A 115 52.51 -0.55 -4.92
C ASN A 115 52.15 -1.13 -6.30
N GLU A 116 52.92 -0.69 -7.29
CA GLU A 116 53.02 -1.26 -8.62
C GLU A 116 53.41 -2.74 -8.57
N THR A 117 52.50 -3.61 -9.03
CA THR A 117 52.89 -4.87 -9.69
C THR A 117 52.45 -4.76 -11.16
N PRO A 118 53.33 -5.09 -12.12
CA PRO A 118 53.03 -4.87 -13.54
C PRO A 118 51.94 -5.85 -13.98
N LYS A 119 50.75 -5.33 -14.31
CA LYS A 119 49.68 -6.09 -14.95
C LYS A 119 49.86 -6.11 -16.46
N PHE A 120 49.62 -7.29 -17.05
CA PHE A 120 49.64 -7.57 -18.48
C PHE A 120 48.69 -6.65 -19.28
N GLN A 121 49.12 -6.32 -20.49
CA GLN A 121 48.45 -5.47 -21.48
C GLN A 121 47.02 -5.98 -21.78
N GLY A 122 46.00 -5.14 -21.51
CA GLY A 122 44.63 -5.39 -21.98
C GLY A 122 43.48 -5.02 -21.04
N GLN A 123 43.71 -4.44 -19.85
CA GLN A 123 42.62 -4.00 -18.96
C GLN A 123 42.47 -2.48 -18.94
N THR A 124 41.25 -2.01 -19.22
CA THR A 124 40.80 -0.63 -19.04
C THR A 124 41.00 -0.17 -17.59
N THR A 125 41.58 1.02 -17.40
CA THR A 125 41.78 1.66 -16.09
C THR A 125 40.47 1.77 -15.30
N PRO A 126 40.43 1.40 -14.01
CA PRO A 126 39.29 1.69 -13.15
C PRO A 126 39.14 3.21 -12.98
N ALA A 127 37.92 3.72 -13.12
CA ALA A 127 37.60 5.10 -12.77
C ALA A 127 37.92 5.34 -11.29
N ALA A 128 38.56 6.47 -10.98
CA ALA A 128 38.91 6.82 -9.60
C ALA A 128 37.65 6.86 -8.70
N GLU A 129 37.65 6.07 -7.63
CA GLU A 129 36.59 6.11 -6.61
C GLU A 129 36.56 7.51 -5.95
N LYS A 130 35.38 8.13 -5.94
CA LYS A 130 35.13 9.42 -5.27
C LYS A 130 34.45 9.15 -3.92
N GLU A 131 35.05 9.63 -2.84
CA GLU A 131 34.47 9.54 -1.49
C GLU A 131 33.63 10.79 -1.20
N ARG A 132 32.36 10.61 -0.81
CA ARG A 132 31.49 11.70 -0.33
C ARG A 132 31.73 11.95 1.15
N ARG A 133 32.23 13.14 1.52
CA ARG A 133 32.47 13.55 2.91
C ARG A 133 31.51 14.65 3.34
N GLY A 134 31.06 14.59 4.58
CA GLY A 134 30.26 15.64 5.23
C GLY A 134 31.12 16.61 6.03
N TYR A 135 30.71 17.88 6.09
CA TYR A 135 31.21 18.88 7.02
C TYR A 135 30.06 19.79 7.46
N HIS A 136 30.19 20.44 8.62
CA HIS A 136 29.22 21.44 9.06
C HIS A 136 29.83 22.85 8.99
N LYS A 137 28.98 23.86 8.83
CA LYS A 137 29.31 25.27 8.92
C LYS A 137 28.33 25.97 9.84
N TYR A 138 28.83 26.94 10.59
CA TYR A 138 27.99 27.84 11.37
C TYR A 138 27.65 29.09 10.57
N TYR A 139 26.40 29.52 10.64
CA TYR A 139 25.92 30.80 10.11
C TYR A 139 25.26 31.59 11.24
N THR A 140 25.34 32.91 11.18
CA THR A 140 24.64 33.78 12.15
C THR A 140 23.38 34.35 11.50
N VAL A 141 22.24 34.14 12.14
CA VAL A 141 20.94 34.64 11.71
C VAL A 141 20.38 35.64 12.72
N PHE A 142 19.56 36.58 12.23
CA PHE A 142 18.91 37.63 12.99
C PHE A 142 17.40 37.46 12.82
N HIS A 143 16.66 37.69 13.90
CA HIS A 143 15.21 37.67 13.88
C HIS A 143 14.68 38.91 13.16
N ALA A 144 13.51 38.82 12.53
CA ALA A 144 12.87 39.94 11.82
C ALA A 144 12.76 41.22 12.68
N SER A 145 12.46 41.09 13.98
CA SER A 145 12.38 42.24 14.89
C SER A 145 13.69 43.03 15.05
N GLN A 146 14.83 42.43 14.70
CA GLN A 146 16.17 43.03 14.79
C GLN A 146 16.55 43.80 13.51
N ILE A 147 15.65 43.89 12.53
CA ILE A 147 15.96 44.35 11.17
C ILE A 147 15.02 45.49 10.77
N ASP A 148 15.59 46.60 10.29
CA ASP A 148 14.88 47.70 9.66
C ASP A 148 14.68 47.42 8.17
N GLY A 149 13.49 47.76 7.66
CA GLY A 149 13.15 47.62 6.23
C GLY A 149 12.54 46.27 5.84
N ILE A 150 12.51 45.28 6.73
CA ILE A 150 11.80 44.02 6.48
C ILE A 150 10.28 44.26 6.42
N PRO A 151 9.56 43.73 5.40
CA PRO A 151 8.10 43.88 5.32
C PRO A 151 7.41 43.31 6.56
N PRO A 152 6.26 43.88 7.00
CA PRO A 152 5.45 43.29 8.06
C PRO A 152 5.16 41.82 7.80
N TYR A 153 5.15 41.01 8.87
CA TYR A 153 4.74 39.61 8.74
C TYR A 153 3.21 39.56 8.66
N GLU A 154 2.70 39.08 7.55
CA GLU A 154 1.29 38.77 7.37
C GLU A 154 1.14 37.25 7.47
N MET A 155 0.32 36.81 8.42
CA MET A 155 -0.03 35.41 8.55
C MET A 155 -0.97 35.05 7.39
N ASP A 156 -0.70 33.93 6.72
CA ASP A 156 -1.49 33.50 5.58
C ASP A 156 -2.97 33.32 5.98
N PRO A 157 -3.91 34.08 5.41
CA PRO A 157 -5.33 33.98 5.75
C PRO A 157 -5.91 32.58 5.49
N SER A 158 -5.36 31.83 4.52
CA SER A 158 -5.82 30.46 4.21
C SER A 158 -5.53 29.48 5.35
N GLN A 159 -4.59 29.80 6.24
CA GLN A 159 -4.39 29.02 7.44
C GLN A 159 -5.55 29.24 8.44
N THR A 160 -6.19 30.40 8.44
CA THR A 160 -7.15 30.78 9.49
C THR A 160 -8.62 30.50 9.20
N HIS A 161 -9.02 30.25 7.94
CA HIS A 161 -10.45 30.34 7.56
C HIS A 161 -11.29 29.06 7.74
N ASP A 162 -10.68 27.87 7.85
CA ASP A 162 -11.40 26.58 7.94
C ASP A 162 -10.83 25.63 9.00
N PHE A 163 -10.17 26.15 10.05
CA PHE A 163 -9.57 25.29 11.09
C PHE A 163 -10.64 24.76 12.07
N ASP A 164 -11.07 23.51 11.88
CA ASP A 164 -11.81 22.73 12.88
C ASP A 164 -10.86 21.78 13.62
N MET A 165 -10.53 22.14 14.88
CA MET A 165 -9.69 21.34 15.76
C MET A 165 -10.19 19.90 15.93
N HIS A 166 -11.51 19.71 16.05
CA HIS A 166 -12.11 18.41 16.30
C HIS A 166 -11.93 17.51 15.07
N GLU A 167 -12.17 18.06 13.88
CA GLU A 167 -11.95 17.34 12.62
C GLU A 167 -10.48 16.93 12.45
N VAL A 168 -9.54 17.86 12.70
CA VAL A 168 -8.10 17.56 12.60
C VAL A 168 -7.68 16.52 13.64
N GLY A 169 -8.21 16.62 14.87
CA GLY A 169 -7.92 15.71 15.97
C GLY A 169 -8.45 14.30 15.75
N GLU A 170 -9.69 14.13 15.29
CA GLU A 170 -10.22 12.80 14.95
C GLU A 170 -9.51 12.22 13.71
N LYS A 171 -9.14 13.03 12.71
CA LYS A 171 -8.29 12.57 11.60
C LYS A 171 -6.95 12.01 12.08
N LEU A 172 -6.33 12.63 13.09
CA LEU A 172 -5.11 12.12 13.71
C LEU A 172 -5.34 10.74 14.33
N PHE A 173 -6.50 10.49 14.94
CA PHE A 173 -6.86 9.19 15.52
C PHE A 173 -7.05 8.14 14.45
N ASP A 174 -7.95 8.39 13.50
CA ASP A 174 -8.31 7.43 12.45
C ASP A 174 -7.07 6.96 11.67
N GLN A 175 -6.12 7.86 11.42
CA GLN A 175 -4.89 7.61 10.69
C GLN A 175 -3.89 6.77 11.48
N ASN A 176 -3.83 6.96 12.79
CA ASN A 176 -2.83 6.32 13.64
C ASN A 176 -3.35 5.06 14.33
N GLU A 177 -4.67 4.88 14.47
CA GLU A 177 -5.30 3.66 15.01
C GLU A 177 -4.93 2.41 14.18
N GLN A 178 -4.73 2.59 12.88
CA GLN A 178 -4.29 1.52 11.97
C GLN A 178 -2.81 1.14 12.14
N SER A 179 -2.00 2.08 12.67
CA SER A 179 -0.59 1.85 12.96
C SER A 179 -0.36 1.31 14.37
N ALA A 180 -1.12 1.81 15.35
CA ALA A 180 -1.15 1.33 16.73
C ALA A 180 -2.56 1.57 17.30
N PRO A 181 -3.29 0.53 17.76
CA PRO A 181 -4.65 0.68 18.27
C PRO A 181 -4.74 1.72 19.40
N ILE A 182 -5.76 2.57 19.37
CA ILE A 182 -6.00 3.59 20.41
C ILE A 182 -7.17 3.12 21.27
N LEU A 183 -6.90 2.82 22.54
CA LEU A 183 -7.83 2.25 23.50
C LEU A 183 -8.16 3.26 24.60
N PHE A 184 -9.45 3.49 24.85
CA PHE A 184 -9.94 4.35 25.93
C PHE A 184 -10.31 3.49 27.15
N ASP A 185 -9.31 2.89 27.81
CA ASP A 185 -9.52 1.89 28.87
C ASP A 185 -8.65 2.10 30.12
N SER A 186 -7.79 3.11 30.15
CA SER A 186 -6.81 3.31 31.22
C SER A 186 -7.27 4.37 32.25
N PRO A 187 -7.61 4.00 33.49
CA PRO A 187 -8.04 4.97 34.49
C PRO A 187 -6.87 5.84 34.96
N GLY A 188 -6.84 7.08 34.46
CA GLY A 188 -6.01 8.17 35.00
C GLY A 188 -4.57 8.26 34.47
N GLN A 189 -4.18 7.47 33.47
CA GLN A 189 -2.87 7.58 32.81
C GLN A 189 -2.98 7.30 31.30
N ALA A 190 -2.36 8.16 30.50
CA ALA A 190 -2.10 7.88 29.08
C ALA A 190 -0.71 7.25 28.92
N PHE A 191 -0.58 6.26 28.04
CA PHE A 191 0.70 5.64 27.70
C PHE A 191 0.62 4.83 26.40
N TYR A 192 1.72 4.80 25.66
CA TYR A 192 1.99 3.79 24.64
C TYR A 192 2.65 2.55 25.27
N SER A 193 2.23 1.35 24.85
CA SER A 193 2.78 0.05 25.27
C SER A 193 3.68 -0.54 24.18
N PRO A 194 5.02 -0.47 24.33
CA PRO A 194 5.92 -1.02 23.32
C PRO A 194 5.85 -2.54 23.15
N LYS A 195 5.28 -3.25 24.14
CA LYS A 195 5.17 -4.70 24.15
C LYS A 195 3.99 -5.18 23.30
N ASN A 196 2.84 -4.54 23.44
CA ASN A 196 1.61 -4.92 22.75
C ASN A 196 1.39 -4.10 21.48
N ASP A 197 2.11 -3.00 21.33
CA ASP A 197 1.99 -2.07 20.21
C ASP A 197 0.64 -1.32 20.16
N ASP A 198 0.10 -0.97 21.33
CA ASP A 198 -1.16 -0.25 21.52
C ASP A 198 -0.96 1.03 22.36
N ILE A 199 -1.87 1.99 22.16
CA ILE A 199 -1.93 3.28 22.86
C ILE A 199 -3.13 3.21 23.81
N HIS A 200 -2.90 3.51 25.07
CA HIS A 200 -3.93 3.54 26.11
C HIS A 200 -4.15 4.98 26.57
N LEU A 201 -5.40 5.43 26.53
CA LEU A 201 -5.84 6.75 26.96
C LEU A 201 -6.89 6.63 28.09
N PRO A 202 -7.00 7.63 28.98
CA PRO A 202 -8.17 7.83 29.82
C PRO A 202 -9.46 7.88 29.03
N LEU A 203 -10.58 7.55 29.68
CA LEU A 203 -11.91 7.73 29.07
C LEU A 203 -12.08 9.16 28.58
N ARG A 204 -12.73 9.35 27.42
CA ARG A 204 -12.86 10.66 26.76
C ARG A 204 -13.45 11.72 27.70
N GLU A 205 -14.43 11.34 28.52
CA GLU A 205 -15.08 12.17 29.54
C GLU A 205 -14.20 12.56 30.73
N SER A 206 -13.01 11.97 30.87
CA SER A 206 -12.06 12.31 31.93
C SER A 206 -11.15 13.48 31.56
N PHE A 207 -11.09 13.86 30.29
CA PHE A 207 -10.33 15.01 29.82
C PHE A 207 -11.11 16.31 30.06
N LEU A 208 -10.39 17.41 30.29
CA LEU A 208 -10.99 18.73 30.50
C LEU A 208 -11.81 19.19 29.27
N ASP A 209 -11.24 18.98 28.09
CA ASP A 209 -11.85 19.25 26.80
C ASP A 209 -11.19 18.40 25.70
N ALA A 210 -11.68 18.52 24.47
CA ALA A 210 -11.16 17.79 23.31
C ALA A 210 -9.70 18.18 22.98
N GLY A 211 -9.30 19.42 23.26
CA GLY A 211 -7.93 19.90 23.01
C GLY A 211 -6.90 19.17 23.86
N HIS A 212 -7.20 18.98 25.15
CA HIS A 212 -6.38 18.19 26.07
C HIS A 212 -6.27 16.73 25.60
N LEU A 213 -7.39 16.14 25.20
CA LEU A 213 -7.42 14.79 24.66
C LEU A 213 -6.53 14.63 23.42
N TYR A 214 -6.59 15.55 22.45
CA TYR A 214 -5.76 15.47 21.24
C TYR A 214 -4.29 15.72 21.52
N ALA A 215 -3.96 16.65 22.42
CA ALA A 215 -2.60 16.90 22.84
C ALA A 215 -1.97 15.66 23.50
N THR A 216 -2.66 15.06 24.46
CA THR A 216 -2.20 13.83 25.14
C THR A 216 -2.02 12.69 24.14
N ALA A 217 -2.99 12.51 23.23
CA ALA A 217 -2.90 11.45 22.24
C ALA A 217 -1.78 11.68 21.22
N ALA A 218 -1.52 12.92 20.80
CA ALA A 218 -0.41 13.24 19.89
C ALA A 218 0.95 12.83 20.50
N HIS A 219 1.11 12.99 21.81
CA HIS A 219 2.29 12.53 22.56
C HIS A 219 2.44 11.01 22.52
N GLU A 220 1.38 10.26 22.85
CA GLU A 220 1.43 8.79 22.84
C GLU A 220 1.55 8.20 21.43
N ILE A 221 0.93 8.83 20.43
CA ILE A 221 1.12 8.49 19.01
C ILE A 221 2.57 8.71 18.62
N ALA A 222 3.21 9.79 19.07
CA ALA A 222 4.63 10.01 18.82
C ALA A 222 5.49 8.90 19.43
N HIS A 223 5.21 8.48 20.66
CA HIS A 223 5.86 7.31 21.29
C HIS A 223 5.70 6.05 20.46
N SER A 224 4.52 5.79 19.91
CA SER A 224 4.28 4.60 19.10
C SER A 224 5.34 4.43 18.01
N THR A 225 5.77 5.51 17.35
CA THR A 225 6.76 5.46 16.26
C THR A 225 8.10 4.79 16.64
N MET A 226 8.39 4.57 17.93
CA MET A 226 9.58 3.87 18.40
C MET A 226 9.64 2.38 18.01
N ALA A 227 8.51 1.76 17.69
CA ALA A 227 8.42 0.34 17.35
C ALA A 227 9.39 -0.06 16.22
N GLU A 228 9.88 -1.29 16.29
CA GLU A 228 10.91 -1.81 15.38
C GLU A 228 10.51 -1.72 13.90
N HIS A 229 9.23 -1.95 13.60
CA HIS A 229 8.70 -1.89 12.23
C HIS A 229 8.35 -0.46 11.76
N ARG A 230 8.54 0.56 12.61
CA ARG A 230 8.33 1.98 12.31
C ARG A 230 9.67 2.72 12.18
N LEU A 231 10.01 3.58 13.14
CA LEU A 231 11.28 4.34 13.12
C LEU A 231 12.42 3.64 13.89
N ASN A 232 12.16 2.45 14.43
CA ASN A 232 13.12 1.56 15.08
C ASN A 232 14.09 2.30 16.02
N ARG A 233 13.55 2.81 17.13
CA ARG A 233 14.34 3.40 18.22
C ARG A 233 14.63 2.37 19.32
N SER A 234 14.81 1.10 18.96
CA SER A 234 14.95 -0.07 19.86
C SER A 234 16.08 0.03 20.89
N ARG A 235 17.16 0.79 20.64
CA ARG A 235 18.20 1.07 21.66
C ARG A 235 17.68 1.88 22.85
N LEU A 236 16.59 2.61 22.68
CA LEU A 236 15.86 3.28 23.75
C LEU A 236 14.78 2.37 24.35
N GLN A 237 14.44 1.23 23.73
CA GLN A 237 13.38 0.30 24.16
C GLN A 237 13.82 -0.69 25.25
N GLN A 238 15.11 -0.74 25.61
CA GLN A 238 15.62 -1.59 26.69
C GLN A 238 15.22 -1.03 28.06
N PHE A 239 13.92 -1.00 28.32
CA PHE A 239 13.32 -0.68 29.61
C PHE A 239 12.90 -1.98 30.28
N GLN A 240 13.82 -2.56 31.03
CA GLN A 240 13.53 -3.59 32.02
C GLN A 240 14.82 -3.81 32.80
N ASN A 241 15.01 -3.09 33.91
CA ASN A 241 15.75 -3.49 35.12
C ASN A 241 15.87 -2.38 36.19
N GLY A 242 15.44 -1.14 35.95
CA GLY A 242 15.39 -0.07 36.95
C GLY A 242 16.75 0.58 37.25
N THR A 243 17.66 0.61 36.28
CA THR A 243 19.01 1.17 36.41
C THR A 243 19.08 2.67 36.11
N ALA A 244 20.17 3.36 36.49
CA ALA A 244 20.39 4.76 36.13
C ALA A 244 20.48 5.00 34.60
N SER A 245 20.94 4.00 33.83
CA SER A 245 20.89 4.03 32.37
C SER A 245 19.45 4.00 31.85
N ASP A 246 18.54 3.28 32.51
CA ASP A 246 17.13 3.20 32.09
C ASP A 246 16.43 4.55 32.25
N TYR A 247 16.72 5.28 33.34
CA TYR A 247 16.19 6.63 33.56
C TYR A 247 16.70 7.63 32.50
N THR A 248 17.98 7.54 32.14
CA THR A 248 18.60 8.39 31.12
C THR A 248 18.00 8.13 29.74
N LEU A 249 17.83 6.86 29.35
CA LEU A 249 17.22 6.48 28.07
C LEU A 249 15.74 6.89 28.01
N ARG A 250 15.02 6.77 29.14
CA ARG A 250 13.63 7.24 29.25
C ARG A 250 13.55 8.73 29.04
N ALA A 251 14.36 9.52 29.77
CA ALA A 251 14.40 10.97 29.60
C ALA A 251 14.72 11.40 28.15
N LYS A 252 15.56 10.63 27.44
CA LYS A 252 15.84 10.85 26.02
C LYS A 252 14.63 10.58 25.11
N GLU A 253 13.86 9.53 25.35
CA GLU A 253 12.66 9.23 24.56
C GLU A 253 11.52 10.20 24.86
N GLU A 254 11.28 10.53 26.13
CA GLU A 254 10.28 11.54 26.53
C GLU A 254 10.59 12.90 25.88
N LEU A 255 11.86 13.32 25.86
CA LEU A 255 12.27 14.56 25.19
C LEU A 255 11.95 14.53 23.69
N ARG A 256 12.12 13.37 23.03
CA ARG A 256 11.79 13.21 21.61
C ARG A 256 10.29 13.24 21.36
N ALA A 257 9.51 12.54 22.18
CA ALA A 257 8.06 12.50 22.08
C ALA A 257 7.44 13.89 22.32
N GLU A 258 7.91 14.62 23.33
CA GLU A 258 7.44 15.97 23.64
C GLU A 258 7.78 16.98 22.53
N ILE A 259 8.98 16.92 21.96
CA ILE A 259 9.32 17.77 20.81
C ILE A 259 8.50 17.37 19.59
N ALA A 260 8.21 16.07 19.40
CA ALA A 260 7.42 15.59 18.28
C ALA A 260 5.96 16.00 18.38
N SER A 261 5.33 15.88 19.56
CA SER A 261 3.96 16.36 19.80
C SER A 261 3.86 17.86 19.54
N TYR A 262 4.82 18.65 20.02
CA TYR A 262 4.90 20.08 19.70
C TYR A 262 4.98 20.35 18.19
N ILE A 263 5.81 19.61 17.44
CA ILE A 263 5.91 19.78 15.98
C ILE A 263 4.62 19.34 15.27
N ILE A 264 3.94 18.30 15.76
CA ILE A 264 2.64 17.86 15.25
C ILE A 264 1.62 18.97 15.45
N SER A 265 1.48 19.48 16.67
CA SER A 265 0.60 20.60 17.02
C SER A 265 0.87 21.84 16.17
N GLU A 266 2.14 22.21 15.96
CA GLU A 266 2.47 23.35 15.10
C GLU A 266 2.01 23.14 13.64
N LYS A 267 2.19 21.92 13.10
CA LYS A 267 1.91 21.62 11.69
C LYS A 267 0.45 21.32 11.38
N THR A 268 -0.30 20.74 12.32
CA THR A 268 -1.70 20.37 12.14
C THR A 268 -2.65 21.40 12.74
N GLY A 269 -2.17 22.20 13.68
CA GLY A 269 -2.96 23.19 14.42
C GLY A 269 -3.65 22.63 15.66
N ILE A 270 -3.55 21.32 15.96
CA ILE A 270 -4.10 20.78 17.21
C ILE A 270 -3.43 21.45 18.42
N PRO A 271 -4.12 21.57 19.57
CA PRO A 271 -3.52 22.12 20.77
C PRO A 271 -2.28 21.34 21.23
N HIS A 272 -1.43 22.03 21.97
CA HIS A 272 -0.29 21.43 22.68
C HIS A 272 -0.49 21.71 24.17
N HIS A 273 -0.83 20.68 24.94
CA HIS A 273 -1.02 20.75 26.39
C HIS A 273 -0.06 19.78 27.07
N PRO A 274 1.19 20.20 27.26
CA PRO A 274 2.18 19.37 27.93
C PRO A 274 1.77 19.15 29.40
N GLU A 275 1.38 17.93 29.76
CA GLU A 275 1.06 17.55 31.13
C GLU A 275 2.34 17.19 31.91
N ASN A 276 2.34 17.40 33.24
CA ASN A 276 3.41 16.92 34.15
C ASN A 276 4.84 17.44 33.89
N HIS A 277 5.01 18.71 33.52
CA HIS A 277 6.31 19.37 33.28
C HIS A 277 7.42 19.07 34.31
N GLU A 278 7.09 19.03 35.60
CA GLU A 278 8.11 19.04 36.65
C GLU A 278 8.88 17.71 36.79
N SER A 279 8.26 16.57 36.47
CA SER A 279 8.88 15.26 36.65
C SER A 279 9.85 14.91 35.51
N TYR A 280 9.55 15.35 34.29
CA TYR A 280 10.36 15.09 33.09
C TYR A 280 11.42 16.16 32.81
N ALA A 281 11.15 17.43 33.12
CA ALA A 281 12.10 18.53 32.88
C ALA A 281 13.45 18.31 33.56
N LYS A 282 13.47 17.76 34.79
CA LYS A 282 14.72 17.40 35.48
C LYS A 282 15.53 16.34 34.74
N GLY A 283 14.84 15.35 34.16
CA GLY A 283 15.45 14.33 33.31
C GLY A 283 16.03 14.94 32.03
N TRP A 284 15.28 15.82 31.36
CA TRP A 284 15.72 16.51 30.14
C TRP A 284 16.95 17.38 30.39
N VAL A 285 16.94 18.20 31.44
CA VAL A 285 18.09 19.03 31.84
C VAL A 285 19.32 18.16 32.08
N SER A 286 19.17 17.02 32.76
CA SER A 286 20.28 16.09 32.99
C SER A 286 20.86 15.55 31.68
N VAL A 287 20.03 15.04 30.76
CA VAL A 287 20.54 14.47 29.49
C VAL A 287 21.17 15.52 28.59
N LEU A 288 20.62 16.74 28.56
CA LEU A 288 21.14 17.85 27.77
C LEU A 288 22.47 18.40 28.32
N LYS A 289 22.60 18.54 29.65
CA LYS A 289 23.86 18.94 30.29
C LYS A 289 24.97 17.90 30.10
N ASN A 290 24.62 16.62 30.05
CA ASN A 290 25.57 15.52 29.89
C ASN A 290 26.04 15.32 28.44
N ASP A 291 25.24 15.70 27.44
CA ASP A 291 25.62 15.61 26.02
C ASP A 291 25.10 16.81 25.22
N LYS A 292 26.02 17.71 24.84
CA LYS A 292 25.72 18.89 24.02
C LYS A 292 25.17 18.59 22.63
N ASN A 293 25.22 17.35 22.16
CA ASN A 293 24.65 16.95 20.87
C ASN A 293 23.24 16.39 21.01
N GLU A 294 22.78 16.08 22.23
CA GLU A 294 21.52 15.37 22.46
C GLU A 294 20.33 16.15 21.90
N ILE A 295 20.31 17.48 22.02
CA ILE A 295 19.22 18.28 21.45
C ILE A 295 19.13 18.18 19.92
N TYR A 296 20.26 18.08 19.23
CA TYR A 296 20.28 17.91 17.77
C TYR A 296 19.79 16.53 17.37
N HIS A 297 20.15 15.50 18.15
CA HIS A 297 19.65 14.14 17.96
C HIS A 297 18.15 14.05 18.24
N ALA A 298 17.70 14.57 19.38
CA ALA A 298 16.30 14.59 19.78
C ALA A 298 15.44 15.35 18.76
N SER A 299 15.86 16.55 18.35
CA SER A 299 15.12 17.35 17.35
C SER A 299 15.03 16.64 15.99
N ARG A 300 16.13 16.03 15.53
CA ARG A 300 16.13 15.28 14.26
C ARG A 300 15.22 14.07 14.32
N ASP A 301 15.23 13.34 15.44
CA ASP A 301 14.39 12.16 15.61
C ASP A 301 12.92 12.58 15.76
N ALA A 302 12.63 13.63 16.52
CA ALA A 302 11.30 14.22 16.68
C ALA A 302 10.69 14.72 15.37
N GLU A 303 11.48 15.36 14.50
CA GLU A 303 11.01 15.72 13.16
C GLU A 303 10.65 14.51 12.31
N LYS A 304 11.42 13.42 12.40
CA LYS A 304 11.05 12.16 11.72
C LYS A 304 9.77 11.58 12.30
N MET A 305 9.58 11.67 13.61
CA MET A 305 8.37 11.21 14.30
C MET A 305 7.15 12.01 13.82
N ALA A 306 7.21 13.33 13.88
CA ALA A 306 6.14 14.20 13.42
C ALA A 306 5.85 14.00 11.92
N ASN A 307 6.89 13.93 11.08
CA ASN A 307 6.70 13.67 9.66
C ASN A 307 6.11 12.28 9.38
N TYR A 308 6.45 11.25 10.17
CA TYR A 308 5.85 9.92 10.05
C TYR A 308 4.35 9.97 10.38
N VAL A 309 3.98 10.62 11.48
CA VAL A 309 2.60 10.78 11.93
C VAL A 309 1.78 11.61 10.93
N ILE A 310 2.33 12.73 10.45
CA ILE A 310 1.64 13.64 9.51
C ILE A 310 1.68 13.12 8.06
N ALA A 311 2.69 12.34 7.64
CA ALA A 311 2.69 11.80 6.28
C ALA A 311 1.51 10.85 6.03
N GLN A 312 1.01 10.19 7.08
CA GLN A 312 -0.28 9.46 7.01
C GLN A 312 -1.46 10.40 6.67
N GLN A 313 -1.39 11.69 7.03
CA GLN A 313 -2.39 12.72 6.74
C GLN A 313 -2.39 13.14 5.26
N LYS A 314 -1.21 13.43 4.68
CA LYS A 314 -1.10 13.90 3.28
C LYS A 314 -1.34 12.81 2.23
N LEU A 315 -1.10 11.53 2.58
CA LEU A 315 -1.41 10.43 1.65
C LEU A 315 -2.92 10.20 1.46
N LEU A 316 -3.78 10.70 2.37
CA LEU A 316 -5.23 10.61 2.25
C LEU A 316 -5.85 11.79 1.46
N GLU A 317 -5.27 12.99 1.55
CA GLU A 317 -5.74 14.17 0.81
C GLU A 317 -5.52 14.04 -0.71
N VAL A 318 -4.37 13.48 -1.14
CA VAL A 318 -4.09 13.18 -2.56
C VAL A 318 -5.02 12.08 -3.11
N GLY A 319 -5.57 11.23 -2.23
CA GLY A 319 -6.57 10.22 -2.57
C GLY A 319 -7.99 10.77 -2.73
N GLN A 320 -8.30 11.96 -2.17
CA GLN A 320 -9.64 12.56 -2.21
C GLN A 320 -9.82 13.59 -3.35
N GLU A 321 -8.75 14.22 -3.84
CA GLU A 321 -8.81 15.16 -4.99
C GLU A 321 -9.01 14.48 -6.35
N LYS A 322 -9.04 13.15 -6.43
CA LYS A 322 -9.43 12.39 -7.64
C LYS A 322 -10.85 11.84 -7.57
N SER A 323 -11.77 12.63 -7.05
CA SER A 323 -13.20 12.44 -7.29
C SER A 323 -13.65 13.35 -8.43
N ILE A 324 -14.36 12.75 -9.38
CA ILE A 324 -14.64 13.25 -10.72
C ILE A 324 -15.50 14.51 -10.67
N GLU A 325 -14.93 15.67 -10.99
CA GLU A 325 -15.66 16.74 -11.68
C GLU A 325 -15.39 16.63 -13.18
N SER A 326 -16.47 16.46 -13.95
CA SER A 326 -16.41 16.40 -15.41
C SER A 326 -16.06 17.80 -15.94
N PRO A 327 -14.98 17.98 -16.72
CA PRO A 327 -14.73 19.25 -17.37
C PRO A 327 -15.83 19.49 -18.41
N GLU A 328 -16.40 20.71 -18.41
CA GLU A 328 -17.39 21.14 -19.40
C GLU A 328 -16.94 20.79 -20.83
N ARG A 329 -17.72 19.95 -21.52
CA ARG A 329 -17.45 19.53 -22.90
C ARG A 329 -17.76 20.70 -23.84
N LYS A 330 -16.80 21.13 -24.67
CA LYS A 330 -17.07 22.11 -25.75
C LYS A 330 -17.95 21.46 -26.82
N PRO A 331 -19.13 22.01 -27.16
CA PRO A 331 -20.08 21.36 -28.06
C PRO A 331 -19.52 21.19 -29.48
N LEU A 332 -19.88 20.07 -30.12
CA LEU A 332 -19.67 19.85 -31.56
C LEU A 332 -20.60 20.75 -32.37
N SER A 333 -20.26 21.02 -33.63
CA SER A 333 -21.06 21.87 -34.51
C SER A 333 -22.36 21.22 -34.99
N VAL A 334 -22.42 19.89 -34.97
CA VAL A 334 -23.62 19.08 -35.23
C VAL A 334 -23.91 18.30 -33.96
N ASP A 335 -25.18 18.30 -33.53
CA ASP A 335 -25.63 17.55 -32.36
C ASP A 335 -26.44 16.29 -32.78
N PRO A 336 -25.81 15.10 -32.77
CA PRO A 336 -26.52 13.84 -33.04
C PRO A 336 -27.66 13.54 -32.06
N ASP A 337 -27.59 14.01 -30.80
CA ASP A 337 -28.65 13.84 -29.78
C ASP A 337 -29.87 14.71 -30.10
N ALA A 338 -29.65 15.89 -30.68
CA ALA A 338 -30.73 16.75 -31.19
C ALA A 338 -31.33 16.24 -32.52
N GLY A 339 -30.81 15.15 -33.09
CA GLY A 339 -31.27 14.59 -34.36
C GLY A 339 -30.58 15.18 -35.60
N GLU A 340 -29.58 16.02 -35.43
CA GLU A 340 -28.78 16.58 -36.53
C GLU A 340 -27.77 15.56 -37.05
N ARG A 341 -27.37 15.68 -38.32
CA ARG A 341 -26.54 14.69 -39.02
C ARG A 341 -25.56 15.37 -39.95
N TYR A 342 -24.36 14.81 -40.04
CA TYR A 342 -23.33 15.21 -41.00
C TYR A 342 -23.73 14.78 -42.42
N PRO A 343 -23.59 15.63 -43.43
CA PRO A 343 -23.82 15.24 -44.83
C PRO A 343 -22.85 14.13 -45.25
N PHE A 344 -23.36 13.05 -45.84
CA PHE A 344 -22.55 11.98 -46.41
C PHE A 344 -22.78 11.94 -47.92
N HIS A 345 -21.83 12.49 -48.66
CA HIS A 345 -21.87 12.58 -50.10
C HIS A 345 -21.46 11.25 -50.73
N SER A 346 -22.09 10.86 -51.83
CA SER A 346 -21.74 9.64 -52.56
C SER A 346 -21.93 9.82 -54.06
N ASP A 347 -21.06 9.16 -54.82
CA ASP A 347 -21.19 8.97 -56.27
C ASP A 347 -21.15 7.47 -56.62
N ALA A 348 -21.15 7.15 -57.92
CA ALA A 348 -21.18 5.77 -58.42
C ALA A 348 -20.02 4.87 -57.95
N GLY A 349 -18.94 5.45 -57.40
CA GLY A 349 -17.77 4.71 -56.96
C GLY A 349 -17.38 4.88 -55.50
N HIS A 350 -17.80 5.96 -54.82
CA HIS A 350 -17.28 6.28 -53.47
C HIS A 350 -18.14 7.25 -52.66
N GLY A 351 -17.83 7.39 -51.36
CA GLY A 351 -18.50 8.32 -50.45
C GLY A 351 -17.55 9.15 -49.58
N TRP A 352 -18.05 10.30 -49.12
CA TRP A 352 -17.34 11.24 -48.25
C TRP A 352 -18.24 11.87 -47.20
N LEU A 353 -17.83 11.80 -45.92
CA LEU A 353 -18.50 12.47 -44.82
C LEU A 353 -18.03 13.94 -44.71
N GLU A 354 -18.94 14.88 -44.92
CA GLU A 354 -18.66 16.32 -44.74
C GLU A 354 -18.63 16.66 -43.24
N VAL A 355 -17.47 17.12 -42.75
CA VAL A 355 -17.21 17.43 -41.35
C VAL A 355 -16.52 18.79 -41.21
N PRO A 356 -16.99 19.70 -40.34
CA PRO A 356 -16.27 20.93 -40.01
C PRO A 356 -14.92 20.63 -39.35
N LYS A 357 -13.85 21.32 -39.77
CA LYS A 357 -12.50 21.14 -39.21
C LYS A 357 -12.44 21.45 -37.71
N SER A 358 -13.32 22.32 -37.21
CA SER A 358 -13.49 22.58 -35.77
C SER A 358 -13.85 21.32 -34.97
N ASP A 359 -14.60 20.40 -35.58
CA ASP A 359 -15.08 19.21 -34.92
C ASP A 359 -14.00 18.14 -34.93
N LEU A 360 -13.23 18.03 -36.03
CA LEU A 360 -11.99 17.23 -36.06
C LEU A 360 -11.01 17.67 -34.96
N LYS A 361 -10.88 18.99 -34.77
CA LYS A 361 -10.05 19.57 -33.70
C LYS A 361 -10.61 19.31 -32.31
N THR A 362 -11.92 19.46 -32.12
CA THR A 362 -12.60 19.19 -30.84
C THR A 362 -12.51 17.72 -30.45
N LEU A 363 -12.56 16.82 -31.43
CA LEU A 363 -12.38 15.38 -31.25
C LEU A 363 -10.90 14.96 -31.16
N GLY A 364 -9.96 15.87 -31.43
CA GLY A 364 -8.51 15.61 -31.37
C GLY A 364 -7.97 14.72 -32.49
N ILE A 365 -8.67 14.61 -33.61
CA ILE A 365 -8.34 13.71 -34.73
C ILE A 365 -7.90 14.45 -36.01
N GLU A 366 -7.77 15.78 -35.97
CA GLU A 366 -7.42 16.59 -37.16
C GLU A 366 -6.09 16.19 -37.82
N GLY A 367 -5.16 15.60 -37.05
CA GLY A 367 -3.87 15.07 -37.53
C GLY A 367 -3.88 13.58 -37.91
N ASP A 368 -4.99 12.88 -37.70
CA ASP A 368 -5.17 11.47 -38.02
C ASP A 368 -5.94 11.25 -39.33
N ILE A 369 -6.57 12.31 -39.85
CA ILE A 369 -7.23 12.29 -41.16
C ILE A 369 -6.18 12.21 -42.27
N THR A 370 -6.34 11.22 -43.15
CA THR A 370 -5.36 10.96 -44.19
C THR A 370 -5.48 11.90 -45.40
N HIS A 371 -4.46 11.87 -46.25
CA HIS A 371 -4.46 12.58 -47.53
C HIS A 371 -5.49 12.03 -48.54
N TYR A 372 -6.14 10.88 -48.26
CA TYR A 372 -7.20 10.34 -49.13
C TYR A 372 -8.53 11.10 -48.96
N SER A 373 -8.69 11.82 -47.86
CA SER A 373 -9.79 12.76 -47.66
C SER A 373 -9.56 14.08 -48.39
N TYR A 374 -10.63 14.84 -48.62
CA TYR A 374 -10.57 16.15 -49.27
C TYR A 374 -10.89 17.29 -48.31
N GLN A 375 -10.61 18.52 -48.72
CA GLN A 375 -10.93 19.74 -47.97
C GLN A 375 -11.37 20.87 -48.89
N LYS A 376 -12.28 21.70 -48.37
CA LYS A 376 -12.68 22.96 -49.00
C LYS A 376 -13.12 23.95 -47.95
N GLY A 377 -12.37 25.05 -47.82
CA GLY A 377 -12.59 26.04 -46.76
C GLY A 377 -12.37 25.44 -45.36
N ASP A 378 -13.36 25.63 -44.50
CA ASP A 378 -13.40 25.16 -43.10
C ASP A 378 -13.94 23.73 -42.95
N LYS A 379 -14.21 23.03 -44.06
CA LYS A 379 -14.74 21.67 -44.06
C LYS A 379 -13.72 20.65 -44.59
N ALA A 380 -13.81 19.45 -44.04
CA ALA A 380 -13.17 18.23 -44.51
C ALA A 380 -14.23 17.28 -45.07
N PHE A 381 -13.86 16.48 -46.06
CA PHE A 381 -14.70 15.49 -46.72
C PHE A 381 -13.99 14.15 -46.53
N LEU A 382 -14.38 13.44 -45.48
CA LEU A 382 -13.70 12.27 -44.98
C LEU A 382 -14.06 11.04 -45.82
N GLU A 383 -13.05 10.39 -46.36
CA GLU A 383 -13.24 9.20 -47.21
C GLU A 383 -13.91 8.05 -46.44
N GLU A 384 -14.89 7.39 -47.08
CA GLU A 384 -15.79 6.39 -46.48
C GLU A 384 -15.08 5.17 -45.89
N ASP A 385 -14.09 4.64 -46.60
CA ASP A 385 -13.41 3.38 -46.29
C ASP A 385 -12.33 3.53 -45.21
N LEU A 386 -11.96 4.77 -44.86
CA LEU A 386 -10.82 5.05 -44.00
C LEU A 386 -11.14 6.10 -42.92
N ASP A 387 -11.34 7.36 -43.32
CA ASP A 387 -11.34 8.50 -42.42
C ASP A 387 -12.71 8.74 -41.77
N ALA A 388 -13.79 8.40 -42.48
CA ALA A 388 -15.16 8.46 -41.97
C ALA A 388 -15.37 7.52 -40.77
N SER A 389 -14.78 6.32 -40.80
CA SER A 389 -14.81 5.36 -39.69
C SER A 389 -14.03 5.86 -38.47
N THR A 390 -12.92 6.56 -38.71
CA THR A 390 -12.09 7.18 -37.66
C THR A 390 -12.85 8.29 -36.96
N PHE A 391 -13.56 9.12 -37.72
CA PHE A 391 -14.46 10.14 -37.18
C PHE A 391 -15.63 9.53 -36.39
N HIS A 392 -16.27 8.48 -36.91
CA HIS A 392 -17.36 7.79 -36.24
C HIS A 392 -16.95 7.25 -34.86
N ARG A 393 -15.79 6.59 -34.77
CA ARG A 393 -15.27 6.10 -33.49
C ARG A 393 -14.93 7.24 -32.52
N ALA A 394 -14.43 8.36 -33.04
CA ALA A 394 -14.12 9.53 -32.22
C ALA A 394 -15.38 10.18 -31.63
N ILE A 395 -16.47 10.26 -32.39
CA ILE A 395 -17.73 10.84 -31.92
C ILE A 395 -18.42 9.94 -30.87
N GLU A 396 -18.38 8.61 -31.05
CA GLU A 396 -18.89 7.65 -30.06
C GLU A 396 -18.13 7.76 -28.73
N LYS A 397 -16.80 7.86 -28.80
CA LYS A 397 -15.94 8.07 -27.63
C LYS A 397 -16.23 9.40 -26.95
N TYR A 398 -16.43 10.47 -27.73
CA TYR A 398 -16.72 11.80 -27.22
C TYR A 398 -18.09 11.88 -26.52
N LEU A 399 -19.10 11.21 -27.07
CA LEU A 399 -20.46 11.17 -26.49
C LEU A 399 -20.61 10.12 -25.39
N GLY A 400 -19.75 9.10 -25.37
CA GLY A 400 -19.79 8.00 -24.40
C GLY A 400 -20.91 6.99 -24.69
N LYS A 401 -21.29 6.82 -25.96
CA LYS A 401 -22.33 5.90 -26.42
C LYS A 401 -22.04 5.41 -27.84
N GLU A 402 -22.50 4.21 -28.15
CA GLU A 402 -22.50 3.68 -29.52
C GLU A 402 -23.58 4.39 -30.35
N LEU A 403 -23.26 4.70 -31.61
CA LEU A 403 -24.17 5.33 -32.56
C LEU A 403 -24.24 4.49 -33.82
N ALA A 404 -25.45 4.31 -34.35
CA ALA A 404 -25.59 3.75 -35.69
C ALA A 404 -25.10 4.78 -36.73
N TRP A 405 -24.55 4.33 -37.86
CA TRP A 405 -24.12 5.23 -38.94
C TRP A 405 -25.21 6.24 -39.35
N LYS A 406 -26.46 5.78 -39.50
CA LYS A 406 -27.64 6.62 -39.79
C LYS A 406 -27.98 7.65 -38.70
N ALA A 407 -27.45 7.47 -37.50
CA ALA A 407 -27.55 8.42 -36.39
C ALA A 407 -26.47 9.51 -36.44
N VAL A 408 -25.46 9.37 -37.31
CA VAL A 408 -24.36 10.32 -37.48
C VAL A 408 -24.41 11.00 -38.86
N SER A 409 -24.75 10.24 -39.90
CA SER A 409 -24.72 10.70 -41.28
C SER A 409 -26.11 10.89 -41.90
N LYS A 410 -26.16 11.71 -42.95
CA LYS A 410 -27.31 11.89 -43.83
C LYS A 410 -26.84 11.78 -45.28
N ASP A 411 -27.29 10.74 -45.96
CA ASP A 411 -26.89 10.42 -47.32
C ASP A 411 -27.33 11.52 -48.32
N ILE A 412 -26.40 11.91 -49.19
CA ILE A 412 -26.56 12.83 -50.32
C ILE A 412 -25.94 12.15 -51.55
N TRP A 413 -26.74 12.03 -52.61
CA TRP A 413 -26.28 11.49 -53.88
C TRP A 413 -25.88 12.62 -54.82
N ASP A 414 -24.61 12.67 -55.22
CA ASP A 414 -24.03 13.73 -56.05
C ASP A 414 -24.10 13.44 -57.57
N GLY A 415 -24.56 12.24 -57.97
CA GLY A 415 -24.61 11.80 -59.37
C GLY A 415 -23.45 10.88 -59.75
N ASP A 416 -23.14 10.80 -61.05
CA ASP A 416 -22.11 9.88 -61.56
C ASP A 416 -20.68 10.31 -61.24
N ASP A 417 -20.45 11.59 -60.93
CA ASP A 417 -19.13 12.15 -60.60
C ASP A 417 -19.26 13.30 -59.58
N SER A 418 -18.85 13.07 -58.34
CA SER A 418 -18.94 14.10 -57.30
C SER A 418 -17.89 15.20 -57.51
N LEU A 419 -18.31 16.46 -57.37
CA LEU A 419 -17.40 17.62 -57.39
C LEU A 419 -16.32 17.56 -56.30
N ILE A 420 -16.52 16.75 -55.24
CA ILE A 420 -15.57 16.54 -54.15
C ILE A 420 -14.24 15.97 -54.67
N ARG A 421 -14.26 15.16 -55.74
CA ARG A 421 -13.04 14.63 -56.36
C ARG A 421 -12.10 15.70 -56.90
N ASN A 422 -12.61 16.91 -57.13
CA ASN A 422 -11.83 18.07 -57.60
C ASN A 422 -11.38 19.00 -56.46
N TYR A 423 -11.68 18.66 -55.21
CA TYR A 423 -11.25 19.45 -54.06
C TYR A 423 -9.77 19.20 -53.75
N GLN A 424 -9.16 20.09 -52.97
CA GLN A 424 -7.81 19.86 -52.50
C GLN A 424 -7.82 18.68 -51.54
N TYR A 425 -6.81 17.83 -51.59
CA TYR A 425 -6.63 16.81 -50.58
C TYR A 425 -6.48 17.45 -49.19
N TYR A 426 -6.98 16.74 -48.18
CA TYR A 426 -6.88 17.18 -46.81
C TYR A 426 -5.40 17.27 -46.41
N GLU A 427 -5.00 18.45 -45.96
CA GLU A 427 -3.66 18.70 -45.43
C GLU A 427 -3.76 18.66 -43.91
N ALA A 428 -3.41 17.52 -43.32
CA ALA A 428 -3.31 17.38 -41.88
C ALA A 428 -2.31 18.41 -41.33
N PRO A 429 -2.64 19.14 -40.25
CA PRO A 429 -1.68 20.04 -39.61
C PRO A 429 -0.43 19.23 -39.22
N ALA A 430 0.75 19.83 -39.40
CA ALA A 430 2.00 19.20 -39.00
C ALA A 430 1.84 18.72 -37.57
N LYS A 431 2.00 17.41 -37.33
CA LYS A 431 1.99 16.85 -35.98
C LYS A 431 3.01 17.66 -35.18
N GLU A 432 2.55 18.59 -34.32
CA GLU A 432 3.32 18.97 -33.14
C GLU A 432 3.78 17.65 -32.57
N LYS A 433 5.09 17.46 -32.36
CA LYS A 433 5.67 16.19 -31.92
C LYS A 433 4.77 15.57 -30.84
N VAL A 434 3.88 14.70 -31.29
CA VAL A 434 3.11 13.84 -30.41
C VAL A 434 4.21 12.90 -29.98
N MET A 435 4.64 13.04 -28.72
CA MET A 435 5.38 11.99 -28.05
C MET A 435 4.71 10.68 -28.48
N GLU A 436 5.48 9.76 -29.06
CA GLU A 436 5.03 8.38 -29.23
C GLU A 436 4.28 8.01 -27.95
N PRO A 437 3.09 7.36 -28.03
CA PRO A 437 2.30 7.08 -26.84
C PRO A 437 3.26 6.46 -25.84
N GLU A 438 3.47 7.14 -24.72
CA GLU A 438 4.44 6.72 -23.70
C GLU A 438 4.09 5.26 -23.41
N VAL A 439 4.94 4.35 -23.90
CA VAL A 439 4.76 2.93 -23.62
C VAL A 439 4.86 2.87 -22.12
N MET A 440 3.73 2.55 -21.46
CA MET A 440 3.66 2.57 -20.00
C MET A 440 4.83 1.76 -19.46
N GLN A 441 5.77 2.48 -18.84
CA GLN A 441 6.98 1.89 -18.33
C GLN A 441 6.71 1.48 -16.89
N LEU A 442 6.82 0.19 -16.64
CA LEU A 442 6.75 -0.37 -15.31
C LEU A 442 8.17 -0.45 -14.76
N ASN A 443 8.37 0.10 -13.58
CA ASN A 443 9.64 0.08 -12.89
C ASN A 443 9.61 -0.97 -11.78
N ARG A 444 10.78 -1.50 -11.45
CA ARG A 444 10.97 -2.39 -10.31
C ARG A 444 10.50 -1.71 -9.02
N GLY A 445 9.60 -2.38 -8.29
CA GLY A 445 8.99 -1.86 -7.05
C GLY A 445 7.66 -1.15 -7.25
N ASP A 446 7.17 -1.03 -8.49
CA ASP A 446 5.81 -0.56 -8.78
C ASP A 446 4.78 -1.57 -8.29
N LEU A 447 3.69 -1.09 -7.68
CA LEU A 447 2.52 -1.90 -7.40
C LEU A 447 1.52 -1.75 -8.56
N ILE A 448 1.14 -2.86 -9.17
CA ILE A 448 0.21 -2.89 -10.29
C ILE A 448 -1.06 -3.66 -9.92
N GLN A 449 -2.20 -3.16 -10.37
CA GLN A 449 -3.46 -3.89 -10.45
C GLN A 449 -3.77 -4.15 -11.91
N PHE A 450 -4.15 -5.37 -12.25
CA PHE A 450 -4.46 -5.71 -13.64
C PHE A 450 -5.55 -6.78 -13.72
N ARG A 451 -6.21 -6.88 -14.86
CA ARG A 451 -7.09 -8.00 -15.18
C ARG A 451 -6.33 -9.04 -15.97
N ASP A 452 -6.43 -10.30 -15.57
CA ASP A 452 -5.91 -11.41 -16.37
C ASP A 452 -6.85 -11.73 -17.56
N GLU A 453 -6.45 -12.71 -18.38
CA GLU A 453 -7.23 -13.22 -19.52
C GLU A 453 -8.63 -13.74 -19.16
N ASN A 454 -8.87 -14.05 -17.88
CA ASN A 454 -10.16 -14.48 -17.35
C ASN A 454 -10.96 -13.32 -16.73
N GLY A 455 -10.47 -12.08 -16.85
CA GLY A 455 -11.09 -10.86 -16.32
C GLY A 455 -10.92 -10.66 -14.82
N ARG A 456 -10.11 -11.47 -14.13
CA ARG A 456 -9.93 -11.41 -12.67
C ARG A 456 -8.96 -10.31 -12.29
N LYS A 457 -9.30 -9.57 -11.22
CA LYS A 457 -8.45 -8.49 -10.72
C LYS A 457 -7.32 -9.08 -9.88
N ASN A 458 -6.09 -8.88 -10.34
CA ASN A 458 -4.87 -9.30 -9.67
C ASN A 458 -4.10 -8.07 -9.18
N THR A 459 -3.33 -8.24 -8.10
CA THR A 459 -2.41 -7.23 -7.58
C THR A 459 -1.00 -7.83 -7.52
N GLY A 460 0.00 -7.10 -7.99
CA GLY A 460 1.38 -7.58 -8.01
C GLY A 460 2.42 -6.48 -7.84
N VAL A 461 3.61 -6.84 -7.37
CA VAL A 461 4.79 -5.96 -7.28
C VAL A 461 5.74 -6.29 -8.43
N VAL A 462 6.07 -5.30 -9.25
CA VAL A 462 6.95 -5.44 -10.42
C VAL A 462 8.39 -5.69 -9.98
N LEU A 463 9.06 -6.66 -10.60
CA LEU A 463 10.39 -7.11 -10.19
C LEU A 463 11.52 -6.63 -11.08
N GLN A 464 11.20 -6.13 -12.28
CA GLN A 464 12.17 -5.65 -13.24
C GLN A 464 11.57 -4.50 -14.04
N ASP A 465 12.41 -3.54 -14.40
CA ASP A 465 12.03 -2.46 -15.29
C ASP A 465 11.68 -3.07 -16.65
N THR A 466 10.49 -2.77 -17.15
CA THR A 466 9.98 -3.35 -18.38
C THR A 466 8.91 -2.44 -18.99
N ASN A 467 8.72 -2.61 -20.28
CA ASN A 467 7.65 -2.03 -21.07
C ASN A 467 6.60 -3.11 -21.37
N LEU A 468 5.34 -2.69 -21.56
CA LEU A 468 4.19 -3.60 -21.71
C LEU A 468 4.16 -4.40 -23.04
N ASP A 469 5.19 -4.30 -23.87
CA ASP A 469 5.41 -5.15 -25.05
C ASP A 469 6.14 -6.46 -24.69
N GLN A 470 6.71 -6.56 -23.50
CA GLN A 470 7.38 -7.75 -22.98
C GLN A 470 6.58 -8.39 -21.81
N PRO A 471 6.82 -9.67 -21.49
CA PRO A 471 6.27 -10.26 -20.29
C PRO A 471 6.71 -9.49 -19.04
N VAL A 472 5.73 -9.01 -18.28
CA VAL A 472 5.95 -8.35 -17.00
C VAL A 472 6.23 -9.41 -15.95
N ARG A 473 7.38 -9.28 -15.28
CA ARG A 473 7.77 -10.13 -14.16
C ARG A 473 7.34 -9.47 -12.86
N TYR A 474 6.43 -10.10 -12.12
CA TYR A 474 5.89 -9.59 -10.87
C TYR A 474 5.77 -10.69 -9.80
N LYS A 475 5.73 -10.28 -8.52
CA LYS A 475 5.24 -11.12 -7.42
C LYS A 475 3.79 -10.81 -7.14
N ALA A 476 2.94 -11.84 -7.10
CA ALA A 476 1.54 -11.66 -6.69
C ALA A 476 1.46 -11.23 -5.22
N VAL A 477 0.49 -10.36 -4.93
CA VAL A 477 0.08 -10.01 -3.56
C VAL A 477 -1.24 -10.73 -3.29
N LEU A 478 -1.23 -11.60 -2.29
CA LEU A 478 -2.34 -12.51 -1.96
C LEU A 478 -2.82 -12.26 -0.52
N PRO A 479 -4.10 -12.50 -0.21
CA PRO A 479 -4.57 -12.42 1.17
C PRO A 479 -3.93 -13.53 2.00
N GLY A 480 -3.30 -13.17 3.11
CA GLY A 480 -2.74 -14.10 4.08
C GLY A 480 -3.79 -14.72 5.01
N PRO A 481 -3.40 -15.67 5.88
CA PRO A 481 -4.32 -16.35 6.80
C PRO A 481 -5.07 -15.44 7.79
N ASP A 482 -4.52 -14.26 8.07
CA ASP A 482 -5.09 -13.20 8.91
C ASP A 482 -5.82 -12.13 8.08
N GLY A 483 -6.01 -12.35 6.77
CA GLY A 483 -6.61 -11.42 5.83
C GLY A 483 -5.67 -10.30 5.36
N LYS A 484 -4.43 -10.23 5.86
CA LYS A 484 -3.47 -9.18 5.48
C LYS A 484 -2.79 -9.50 4.15
N PRO A 485 -2.51 -8.50 3.30
CA PRO A 485 -1.74 -8.70 2.07
C PRO A 485 -0.36 -9.31 2.34
N GLN A 486 -0.04 -10.43 1.69
CA GLN A 486 1.25 -11.10 1.74
C GLN A 486 1.83 -11.25 0.32
N ILE A 487 3.15 -11.10 0.21
CA ILE A 487 3.85 -11.26 -1.07
C ILE A 487 4.11 -12.76 -1.28
N GLN A 488 3.75 -13.27 -2.46
CA GLN A 488 3.92 -14.69 -2.80
C GLN A 488 5.36 -15.16 -2.53
N ALA A 489 5.50 -16.15 -1.65
CA ALA A 489 6.80 -16.58 -1.12
C ALA A 489 7.69 -17.26 -2.18
N VAL A 490 7.10 -17.82 -3.25
CA VAL A 490 7.78 -18.72 -4.17
C VAL A 490 7.39 -18.44 -5.62
N GLY A 491 8.37 -18.43 -6.54
CA GLY A 491 8.18 -18.23 -7.98
C GLY A 491 7.82 -16.80 -8.37
N ASP A 492 8.05 -16.43 -9.62
CA ASP A 492 7.58 -15.14 -10.15
C ASP A 492 6.51 -15.39 -11.19
N SER A 493 5.50 -14.54 -11.21
CA SER A 493 4.49 -14.57 -12.26
C SER A 493 5.04 -13.79 -13.46
N LEU A 494 4.96 -14.41 -14.63
CA LEU A 494 5.29 -13.80 -15.92
C LEU A 494 3.99 -13.71 -16.71
N ALA A 495 3.56 -12.49 -17.02
CA ALA A 495 2.37 -12.27 -17.83
C ALA A 495 2.65 -11.23 -18.90
N HIS A 496 2.16 -11.45 -20.13
CA HIS A 496 2.03 -10.35 -21.08
C HIS A 496 0.86 -9.48 -20.63
N LEU A 497 1.17 -8.27 -20.16
CA LEU A 497 0.18 -7.29 -19.75
C LEU A 497 0.12 -6.22 -20.83
N ASP A 498 -1.05 -5.99 -21.41
CA ASP A 498 -1.28 -4.81 -22.24
C ASP A 498 -1.69 -3.62 -21.35
N GLN A 499 -1.60 -2.40 -21.91
CA GLN A 499 -1.95 -1.18 -21.18
C GLN A 499 -3.43 -1.13 -20.76
N GLN A 500 -4.31 -1.85 -21.45
CA GLN A 500 -5.74 -1.92 -21.14
C GLN A 500 -6.03 -2.90 -19.99
N SER A 501 -5.15 -3.87 -19.78
CA SER A 501 -5.20 -4.86 -18.71
C SER A 501 -4.83 -4.23 -17.38
N ILE A 502 -3.93 -3.23 -17.37
CA ILE A 502 -3.57 -2.47 -16.16
C ILE A 502 -4.76 -1.60 -15.73
N THR A 503 -5.34 -1.95 -14.58
CA THR A 503 -6.45 -1.24 -13.95
C THR A 503 -6.01 -0.28 -12.85
N GLY A 504 -4.75 -0.37 -12.43
CA GLY A 504 -4.12 0.53 -11.46
C GLY A 504 -2.61 0.39 -11.50
N HIS A 505 -1.90 1.51 -11.37
CA HIS A 505 -0.44 1.56 -11.37
C HIS A 505 0.01 2.58 -10.33
N LEU A 506 0.77 2.12 -9.35
CA LEU A 506 1.37 2.96 -8.32
C LEU A 506 2.90 2.86 -8.42
N PRO A 507 3.56 3.91 -8.92
CA PRO A 507 5.00 3.86 -9.16
C PRO A 507 5.80 3.92 -7.87
N ASN A 508 6.88 3.14 -7.77
CA ASN A 508 7.88 3.13 -6.70
C ASN A 508 7.33 2.95 -5.28
N THR A 509 6.18 2.29 -5.12
CA THR A 509 5.51 2.17 -3.82
C THR A 509 6.10 1.10 -2.91
N VAL A 510 6.89 0.17 -3.44
CA VAL A 510 7.54 -0.90 -2.65
C VAL A 510 9.07 -0.79 -2.77
N PRO A 511 9.69 0.28 -2.23
CA PRO A 511 11.15 0.41 -2.25
C PRO A 511 11.78 -0.68 -1.39
N GLY A 512 12.98 -1.16 -1.74
CA GLY A 512 13.65 -2.24 -0.99
C GLY A 512 13.42 -3.65 -1.56
N ILE A 513 12.59 -3.80 -2.60
CA ILE A 513 12.36 -5.08 -3.27
C ILE A 513 13.65 -5.67 -3.86
N GLU A 514 14.65 -4.82 -4.12
CA GLU A 514 15.99 -5.20 -4.58
C GLU A 514 16.79 -6.04 -3.58
N LYS A 515 16.39 -6.04 -2.30
CA LYS A 515 17.06 -6.82 -1.24
C LYS A 515 16.53 -8.24 -1.11
N LEU A 516 15.42 -8.58 -1.77
CA LEU A 516 15.05 -9.96 -2.02
C LEU A 516 15.94 -10.50 -3.15
N ASP A 517 16.70 -11.56 -2.90
CA ASP A 517 17.40 -12.29 -3.97
C ASP A 517 16.41 -13.17 -4.73
N MET A 518 15.77 -12.57 -5.73
CA MET A 518 14.66 -13.14 -6.49
C MET A 518 15.09 -14.04 -7.66
N GLN A 519 16.37 -14.43 -7.73
CA GLN A 519 16.86 -15.34 -8.78
C GLN A 519 16.98 -16.80 -8.32
N SER A 520 16.90 -17.09 -7.03
CA SER A 520 17.19 -18.44 -6.55
C SER A 520 15.95 -19.36 -6.53
N ALA A 521 15.97 -20.37 -7.39
CA ALA A 521 15.00 -21.47 -7.43
C ALA A 521 15.05 -22.33 -6.15
N SER A 522 16.07 -22.16 -5.31
CA SER A 522 16.31 -22.88 -4.05
C SER A 522 15.72 -22.15 -2.84
N ARG A 523 14.89 -22.88 -2.08
CA ARG A 523 14.34 -22.50 -0.76
C ARG A 523 15.40 -22.10 0.28
N GLU A 524 16.69 -22.34 0.00
CA GLU A 524 17.81 -22.20 0.93
C GLU A 524 18.67 -20.93 0.76
N THR A 525 18.50 -20.15 -0.31
CA THR A 525 19.32 -18.94 -0.59
C THR A 525 18.55 -17.63 -0.62
N ASP A 526 17.24 -17.67 -0.34
CA ASP A 526 16.42 -16.47 -0.26
C ASP A 526 16.87 -15.61 0.94
N THR A 527 17.23 -14.34 0.67
CA THR A 527 17.62 -13.35 1.69
C THR A 527 16.48 -13.03 2.68
N ALA A 528 15.29 -13.61 2.47
CA ALA A 528 14.19 -13.73 3.44
C ALA A 528 14.57 -14.31 4.82
N ARG A 529 15.81 -14.77 5.04
CA ARG A 529 16.37 -15.08 6.38
C ARG A 529 16.90 -13.88 7.17
N ILE A 530 16.92 -12.65 6.63
CA ILE A 530 17.14 -11.46 7.46
C ILE A 530 15.83 -11.21 8.25
N PRO A 531 15.80 -11.38 9.58
CA PRO A 531 14.59 -11.14 10.36
C PRO A 531 14.05 -9.73 10.08
N GLY A 532 12.77 -9.63 9.72
CA GLY A 532 12.09 -8.34 9.51
C GLY A 532 12.07 -7.77 8.09
N VAL A 533 12.88 -8.26 7.12
CA VAL A 533 12.88 -7.68 5.76
C VAL A 533 11.62 -8.03 4.97
N LYS A 534 11.21 -9.30 4.96
CA LYS A 534 9.97 -9.73 4.31
C LYS A 534 8.74 -9.09 4.97
N ALA A 535 8.69 -9.11 6.30
CA ALA A 535 7.61 -8.48 7.06
C ALA A 535 7.54 -6.96 6.81
N ALA A 536 8.67 -6.26 6.68
CA ALA A 536 8.69 -4.85 6.34
C ALA A 536 8.19 -4.56 4.91
N LEU A 537 8.45 -5.45 3.95
CA LEU A 537 7.95 -5.34 2.58
C LEU A 537 6.45 -5.65 2.50
N GLU A 538 5.98 -6.69 3.18
CA GLU A 538 4.56 -7.02 3.29
C GLU A 538 3.79 -5.91 4.01
N PHE A 539 4.37 -5.33 5.07
CA PHE A 539 3.82 -4.16 5.74
C PHE A 539 3.72 -2.94 4.81
N ARG A 540 4.74 -2.69 3.98
CA ARG A 540 4.71 -1.61 2.98
C ARG A 540 3.64 -1.83 1.93
N VAL A 541 3.56 -3.04 1.39
CA VAL A 541 2.53 -3.43 0.42
C VAL A 541 1.14 -3.25 1.05
N ALA A 542 0.92 -3.76 2.25
CA ALA A 542 -0.34 -3.59 2.98
C ALA A 542 -0.67 -2.12 3.22
N SER A 543 0.31 -1.30 3.62
CA SER A 543 0.13 0.13 3.85
C SER A 543 -0.24 0.88 2.57
N VAL A 544 0.49 0.64 1.47
CA VAL A 544 0.23 1.27 0.16
C VAL A 544 -1.14 0.85 -0.35
N MET A 545 -1.46 -0.43 -0.24
CA MET A 545 -2.75 -0.95 -0.68
C MET A 545 -3.90 -0.32 0.10
N HIS A 546 -3.75 -0.22 1.42
CA HIS A 546 -4.72 0.41 2.28
C HIS A 546 -4.91 1.91 1.97
N GLN A 547 -3.81 2.65 1.81
CA GLN A 547 -3.80 4.08 1.45
C GLN A 547 -4.47 4.37 0.11
N ASN A 548 -4.41 3.43 -0.85
CA ASN A 548 -4.98 3.60 -2.18
C ASN A 548 -6.33 2.86 -2.35
N ASN A 549 -6.95 2.42 -1.24
CA ASN A 549 -8.18 1.65 -1.22
C ASN A 549 -8.14 0.41 -2.16
N ILE A 550 -6.96 -0.15 -2.32
CA ILE A 550 -6.70 -1.36 -3.09
C ILE A 550 -7.05 -2.53 -2.19
N GLN A 551 -8.26 -3.04 -2.36
CA GLN A 551 -8.65 -4.29 -1.73
C GLN A 551 -8.16 -5.45 -2.59
N LEU A 552 -7.51 -6.42 -1.95
CA LEU A 552 -7.40 -7.74 -2.55
C LEU A 552 -8.81 -8.30 -2.64
N GLU A 553 -9.13 -8.94 -3.76
CA GLU A 553 -10.28 -9.85 -3.73
C GLU A 553 -9.98 -10.84 -2.60
N GLN A 554 -10.77 -10.78 -1.52
CA GLN A 554 -10.71 -11.79 -0.46
C GLN A 554 -10.80 -13.16 -1.12
N ASP A 555 -10.14 -14.15 -0.52
CA ASP A 555 -10.30 -15.54 -0.93
C ASP A 555 -11.78 -15.80 -1.18
N LYS A 556 -12.12 -15.90 -2.48
CA LYS A 556 -13.43 -16.35 -2.87
C LYS A 556 -13.59 -17.68 -2.17
N GLN A 557 -14.66 -17.80 -1.39
CA GLN A 557 -15.00 -19.03 -0.69
C GLN A 557 -14.74 -20.18 -1.64
N VAL A 558 -14.01 -21.20 -1.18
CA VAL A 558 -13.89 -22.44 -1.95
C VAL A 558 -15.31 -22.97 -2.05
N TYR A 559 -15.96 -22.70 -3.17
CA TYR A 559 -17.35 -23.08 -3.37
C TYR A 559 -17.45 -24.58 -3.62
N HIS A 560 -16.38 -25.20 -4.10
CA HIS A 560 -16.36 -26.61 -4.46
C HIS A 560 -15.08 -27.30 -3.95
N ARG A 561 -15.23 -28.50 -3.40
CA ARG A 561 -14.11 -29.34 -2.94
C ARG A 561 -14.17 -30.71 -3.60
N VAL A 562 -13.01 -31.21 -4.01
CA VAL A 562 -12.78 -32.58 -4.47
C VAL A 562 -11.94 -33.30 -3.44
N ILE A 563 -12.35 -34.50 -3.02
CA ILE A 563 -11.64 -35.30 -2.03
C ILE A 563 -11.28 -36.63 -2.66
N LEU A 564 -10.01 -37.03 -2.66
CA LEU A 564 -9.61 -38.34 -3.14
C LEU A 564 -9.87 -39.38 -2.03
N SER A 565 -10.84 -40.28 -2.26
CA SER A 565 -11.22 -41.30 -1.29
C SER A 565 -10.74 -42.68 -1.70
N HIS A 566 -10.14 -43.43 -0.75
CA HIS A 566 -9.70 -44.81 -0.94
C HIS A 566 -10.80 -45.87 -0.67
N ARG A 567 -12.03 -45.41 -0.47
CA ARG A 567 -13.17 -46.30 -0.21
C ARG A 567 -13.49 -47.16 -1.43
N LYS A 568 -13.40 -48.47 -1.26
CA LYS A 568 -13.68 -49.47 -2.29
C LYS A 568 -15.17 -49.84 -2.40
N ASP A 569 -15.95 -49.44 -1.39
CA ASP A 569 -17.40 -49.65 -1.29
C ASP A 569 -18.22 -48.55 -1.99
N LEU A 570 -17.56 -47.62 -2.69
CA LEU A 570 -18.16 -46.62 -3.56
C LEU A 570 -18.20 -47.16 -5.01
N PRO A 571 -19.26 -47.88 -5.43
CA PRO A 571 -19.48 -48.17 -6.84
C PRO A 571 -19.83 -46.89 -7.60
N ASP A 572 -19.62 -46.89 -8.93
CA ASP A 572 -19.83 -45.73 -9.80
C ASP A 572 -21.30 -45.24 -9.81
N TYR A 573 -22.20 -46.05 -9.25
CA TYR A 573 -23.59 -45.79 -8.97
C TYR A 573 -24.00 -46.63 -7.74
N VAL A 574 -24.49 -45.99 -6.67
CA VAL A 574 -25.12 -46.68 -5.52
C VAL A 574 -26.62 -46.41 -5.53
N ARG A 575 -27.43 -47.43 -5.85
CA ARG A 575 -28.86 -47.45 -5.50
C ARG A 575 -28.99 -48.14 -4.15
N GLN A 576 -29.15 -47.37 -3.07
CA GLN A 576 -29.54 -47.92 -1.77
C GLN A 576 -31.07 -47.92 -1.68
N GLU A 577 -31.66 -49.11 -1.60
CA GLU A 577 -33.06 -49.20 -1.20
C GLU A 577 -33.16 -48.82 0.28
N PRO A 578 -34.01 -47.84 0.63
CA PRO A 578 -34.14 -47.41 2.01
C PRO A 578 -34.73 -48.55 2.85
N VAL A 579 -34.23 -48.68 4.09
CA VAL A 579 -34.75 -49.58 5.14
C VAL A 579 -36.22 -49.25 5.49
N ASP A 580 -36.72 -48.11 5.00
CA ASP A 580 -38.06 -47.59 5.17
C ASP A 580 -38.68 -47.36 3.78
N PRO A 581 -39.68 -48.18 3.36
CA PRO A 581 -40.19 -48.19 1.99
C PRO A 581 -40.94 -46.92 1.57
N ASP A 582 -41.23 -45.99 2.51
CA ASP A 582 -41.96 -44.75 2.24
C ASP A 582 -41.03 -43.52 2.03
N LYS A 583 -39.71 -43.73 1.94
CA LYS A 583 -38.73 -42.64 1.73
C LYS A 583 -38.26 -42.56 0.28
N PRO A 584 -38.05 -41.34 -0.26
CA PRO A 584 -37.50 -41.19 -1.60
C PRO A 584 -36.07 -41.73 -1.67
N ILE A 585 -35.78 -42.42 -2.77
CA ILE A 585 -34.47 -42.98 -3.09
C ILE A 585 -33.47 -41.81 -3.18
N LEU A 586 -32.37 -41.92 -2.42
CA LEU A 586 -31.27 -40.96 -2.46
C LEU A 586 -30.29 -41.37 -3.57
N GLU A 587 -30.05 -40.47 -4.52
CA GLU A 587 -29.02 -40.62 -5.55
C GLU A 587 -27.74 -39.89 -5.11
N ILE A 588 -26.63 -40.63 -4.99
CA ILE A 588 -25.29 -40.09 -4.75
C ILE A 588 -24.49 -40.26 -6.04
N GLN A 589 -24.03 -39.15 -6.65
CA GLN A 589 -23.25 -39.19 -7.89
C GLN A 589 -21.75 -39.14 -7.62
N ASN A 590 -21.01 -40.07 -8.24
CA ASN A 590 -19.56 -40.00 -8.40
C ASN A 590 -19.23 -38.82 -9.33
N HIS A 591 -18.14 -38.07 -9.11
CA HIS A 591 -17.79 -37.00 -10.05
C HIS A 591 -17.25 -37.63 -11.35
N ASN A 592 -17.99 -37.50 -12.46
CA ASN A 592 -17.64 -38.15 -13.73
C ASN A 592 -16.34 -37.63 -14.38
N ARG A 593 -15.78 -36.51 -13.93
CA ARG A 593 -14.52 -36.00 -14.49
C ARG A 593 -13.33 -36.49 -13.68
N GLN A 594 -12.46 -37.21 -14.36
CA GLN A 594 -11.14 -37.64 -13.89
C GLN A 594 -10.09 -36.54 -13.94
N SER A 595 -10.44 -35.37 -14.47
CA SER A 595 -9.57 -34.22 -14.56
C SER A 595 -10.30 -32.93 -14.24
N ILE A 596 -9.54 -31.98 -13.71
CA ILE A 596 -9.98 -30.62 -13.47
C ILE A 596 -8.84 -29.67 -13.83
N SER A 597 -9.19 -28.62 -14.57
CA SER A 597 -8.25 -27.65 -15.11
C SER A 597 -8.48 -26.30 -14.46
N GLY A 598 -7.39 -25.62 -14.11
CA GLY A 598 -7.44 -24.29 -13.51
C GLY A 598 -6.06 -23.70 -13.34
N VAL A 599 -6.01 -22.45 -12.87
CA VAL A 599 -4.74 -21.81 -12.51
C VAL A 599 -4.33 -22.30 -11.12
N LEU A 600 -3.11 -22.82 -10.97
CA LEU A 600 -2.60 -23.28 -9.69
C LEU A 600 -2.41 -22.08 -8.75
N ARG A 601 -3.24 -22.00 -7.73
CA ARG A 601 -3.27 -20.88 -6.79
C ARG A 601 -2.39 -21.11 -5.57
N ASP A 602 -2.46 -22.31 -5.02
CA ASP A 602 -1.67 -22.74 -3.86
C ASP A 602 -1.59 -24.28 -3.81
N TYR A 603 -0.63 -24.80 -3.04
CA TYR A 603 -0.54 -26.22 -2.74
C TYR A 603 0.01 -26.47 -1.34
N GLU A 604 -0.56 -27.46 -0.66
CA GLU A 604 -0.09 -27.95 0.63
C GLU A 604 0.47 -29.36 0.48
N LYS A 605 0.92 -29.96 1.59
CA LYS A 605 1.38 -31.35 1.60
C LYS A 605 0.29 -32.35 1.19
N TYR A 606 -0.98 -32.00 1.39
CA TYR A 606 -2.13 -32.90 1.23
C TYR A 606 -3.19 -32.36 0.25
N ALA A 607 -3.02 -31.16 -0.32
CA ALA A 607 -4.04 -30.55 -1.17
C ALA A 607 -3.46 -29.63 -2.24
N VAL A 608 -4.25 -29.39 -3.29
CA VAL A 608 -3.99 -28.42 -4.35
C VAL A 608 -5.18 -27.49 -4.47
N LEU A 609 -4.93 -26.18 -4.58
CA LEU A 609 -5.96 -25.17 -4.77
C LEU A 609 -5.89 -24.62 -6.20
N LEU A 610 -6.99 -24.75 -6.94
CA LEU A 610 -7.12 -24.29 -8.32
C LEU A 610 -8.17 -23.20 -8.44
N ASP A 611 -7.88 -22.16 -9.21
CA ASP A 611 -8.91 -21.26 -9.68
C ASP A 611 -9.43 -21.71 -11.04
N THR A 612 -10.58 -22.38 -11.03
CA THR A 612 -11.20 -22.94 -12.24
C THR A 612 -12.13 -21.93 -12.90
N ARG A 613 -12.32 -22.06 -14.22
CA ARG A 613 -13.27 -21.21 -14.97
C ARG A 613 -14.72 -21.58 -14.69
N GLU A 614 -15.00 -22.87 -14.50
CA GLU A 614 -16.35 -23.42 -14.39
C GLU A 614 -16.92 -23.35 -12.97
N PHE A 615 -16.09 -23.58 -11.95
CA PHE A 615 -16.55 -23.76 -10.57
C PHE A 615 -16.00 -22.71 -9.59
N GLY A 616 -15.21 -21.75 -10.09
CA GLY A 616 -14.46 -20.82 -9.26
C GLY A 616 -13.31 -21.52 -8.53
N PRO A 617 -12.94 -21.08 -7.31
CA PRO A 617 -11.91 -21.74 -6.51
C PRO A 617 -12.33 -23.16 -6.12
N VAL A 618 -11.47 -24.13 -6.43
CA VAL A 618 -11.65 -25.55 -6.12
C VAL A 618 -10.46 -26.07 -5.34
N SER A 619 -10.70 -26.66 -4.18
CA SER A 619 -9.68 -27.39 -3.43
C SER A 619 -9.75 -28.88 -3.77
N ILE A 620 -8.61 -29.48 -4.08
CA ILE A 620 -8.45 -30.91 -4.33
C ILE A 620 -7.65 -31.50 -3.18
N ASP A 621 -8.33 -32.16 -2.26
CA ASP A 621 -7.75 -32.85 -1.12
C ASP A 621 -7.33 -34.26 -1.53
N ILE A 622 -6.06 -34.55 -1.38
CA ILE A 622 -5.44 -35.80 -1.81
C ILE A 622 -5.45 -36.83 -0.68
N GLY A 623 -5.72 -36.42 0.57
CA GLY A 623 -5.85 -37.31 1.73
C GLY A 623 -4.55 -38.00 2.18
N LYS A 624 -3.47 -37.85 1.42
CA LYS A 624 -2.12 -38.29 1.78
C LYS A 624 -1.07 -37.33 1.22
N SER A 625 0.13 -37.45 1.77
CA SER A 625 1.24 -36.62 1.31
C SER A 625 1.51 -36.94 -0.16
N PHE A 626 1.46 -35.94 -1.02
CA PHE A 626 1.70 -36.12 -2.46
C PHE A 626 2.96 -35.36 -2.90
N LEU A 627 3.58 -35.82 -3.99
CA LEU A 627 4.71 -35.14 -4.65
C LEU A 627 5.79 -34.64 -3.69
N THR A 628 6.16 -35.49 -2.72
CA THR A 628 7.10 -35.17 -1.64
C THR A 628 8.56 -35.24 -2.06
N ASP A 629 8.83 -35.71 -3.26
CA ASP A 629 10.15 -35.72 -3.84
C ASP A 629 10.57 -34.32 -4.30
N SER A 630 11.88 -34.10 -4.44
CA SER A 630 12.41 -32.80 -4.85
C SER A 630 11.92 -32.38 -6.23
N PHE A 631 11.60 -33.33 -7.10
CA PHE A 631 11.06 -33.06 -8.43
C PHE A 631 9.62 -32.58 -8.38
N GLY A 632 8.73 -33.25 -7.64
CA GLY A 632 7.33 -32.87 -7.50
C GLY A 632 7.13 -31.51 -6.85
N ASP A 633 7.86 -31.23 -5.76
CA ASP A 633 7.83 -29.92 -5.10
C ASP A 633 8.35 -28.81 -6.03
N ASP A 634 9.47 -29.04 -6.73
CA ASP A 634 10.02 -28.08 -7.72
C ASP A 634 9.06 -27.84 -8.90
N TYR A 635 8.37 -28.88 -9.36
CA TYR A 635 7.39 -28.78 -10.43
C TYR A 635 6.19 -27.92 -10.02
N LEU A 636 5.60 -28.19 -8.85
CA LEU A 636 4.47 -27.39 -8.32
C LEU A 636 4.87 -25.94 -8.09
N ARG A 637 6.06 -25.72 -7.51
CA ARG A 637 6.67 -24.40 -7.35
C ARG A 637 6.78 -23.64 -8.68
N LYS A 638 7.15 -24.31 -9.78
CA LYS A 638 7.23 -23.72 -11.12
C LYS A 638 5.87 -23.51 -11.79
N ALA A 639 4.88 -24.30 -11.40
CA ALA A 639 3.52 -24.25 -11.93
C ALA A 639 2.62 -23.21 -11.22
N MET A 640 3.07 -22.66 -10.09
CA MET A 640 2.36 -21.61 -9.36
C MET A 640 1.97 -20.44 -10.25
N GLY A 641 0.70 -20.03 -10.17
CA GLY A 641 0.14 -18.93 -10.97
C GLY A 641 -0.08 -19.27 -12.45
N LYS A 642 0.12 -20.53 -12.87
CA LYS A 642 -0.02 -20.98 -14.25
C LYS A 642 -1.16 -21.99 -14.44
N PRO A 643 -1.66 -22.18 -15.67
CA PRO A 643 -2.63 -23.23 -15.97
C PRO A 643 -2.06 -24.63 -15.69
N VAL A 644 -2.83 -25.44 -14.96
CA VAL A 644 -2.53 -26.85 -14.70
C VAL A 644 -3.77 -27.72 -14.93
N ASP A 645 -3.52 -28.94 -15.37
CA ASP A 645 -4.48 -30.04 -15.40
C ASP A 645 -4.15 -31.02 -14.27
N VAL A 646 -5.06 -31.12 -13.29
CA VAL A 646 -4.98 -32.14 -12.24
C VAL A 646 -5.86 -33.31 -12.67
N SER A 647 -5.29 -34.50 -12.79
CA SER A 647 -6.01 -35.69 -13.23
C SER A 647 -5.68 -36.94 -12.42
N ILE A 648 -6.65 -37.83 -12.26
CA ILE A 648 -6.49 -39.15 -11.65
C ILE A 648 -6.86 -40.24 -12.65
N SER A 649 -6.05 -41.29 -12.73
CA SER A 649 -6.28 -42.39 -13.67
C SER A 649 -7.59 -43.12 -13.40
N ASN A 650 -8.13 -43.78 -14.43
CA ASN A 650 -9.35 -44.61 -14.33
C ASN A 650 -9.31 -45.66 -13.20
N ASP A 651 -8.13 -46.24 -12.95
CA ASP A 651 -7.93 -47.23 -11.89
C ASP A 651 -7.63 -46.60 -10.52
N GLY A 652 -7.66 -45.27 -10.42
CA GLY A 652 -7.50 -44.51 -9.19
C GLY A 652 -6.08 -44.47 -8.63
N ARG A 653 -5.08 -44.95 -9.39
CA ARG A 653 -3.72 -45.15 -8.88
C ARG A 653 -2.75 -44.05 -9.21
N ILE A 654 -2.97 -43.29 -10.28
CA ILE A 654 -1.99 -42.33 -10.78
C ILE A 654 -2.62 -40.94 -10.73
N LEU A 655 -2.10 -40.09 -9.85
CA LEU A 655 -2.41 -38.66 -9.82
C LEU A 655 -1.36 -37.92 -10.66
N LYS A 656 -1.79 -37.04 -11.56
CA LYS A 656 -0.92 -36.21 -12.40
C LYS A 656 -1.31 -34.75 -12.30
N ILE A 657 -0.31 -33.89 -12.26
CA ILE A 657 -0.43 -32.44 -12.39
C ILE A 657 0.42 -32.03 -13.58
N HIS A 658 -0.24 -31.52 -14.61
CA HIS A 658 0.40 -31.18 -15.87
C HIS A 658 0.25 -29.70 -16.19
N ASN A 659 1.37 -29.03 -16.44
CA ASN A 659 1.44 -27.73 -17.05
C ASN A 659 2.08 -27.87 -18.45
N PRO A 660 1.38 -27.48 -19.54
CA PRO A 660 1.90 -27.60 -20.92
C PRO A 660 3.20 -26.82 -21.18
N GLU A 661 3.45 -25.74 -20.43
CA GLU A 661 4.60 -24.85 -20.60
C GLU A 661 5.87 -25.33 -19.87
N LEU A 662 5.71 -26.20 -18.86
CA LEU A 662 6.84 -26.73 -18.08
C LEU A 662 7.49 -27.98 -18.69
N GLY A 663 7.04 -28.37 -19.88
CA GLY A 663 7.54 -29.52 -20.64
C GLY A 663 6.64 -30.76 -20.55
N PRO A 664 7.02 -31.85 -21.24
CA PRO A 664 6.14 -32.99 -21.47
C PRO A 664 5.96 -33.91 -20.25
N GLN A 665 6.77 -33.75 -19.21
CA GLN A 665 6.73 -34.62 -18.01
C GLN A 665 5.84 -33.98 -16.93
N PRO A 666 4.66 -34.55 -16.62
CA PRO A 666 3.84 -34.08 -15.52
C PRO A 666 4.40 -34.54 -14.16
N ALA A 667 4.16 -33.75 -13.11
CA ALA A 667 4.37 -34.23 -11.76
C ALA A 667 3.37 -35.36 -11.46
N THR A 668 3.88 -36.52 -11.06
CA THR A 668 3.09 -37.75 -10.94
C THR A 668 3.32 -38.41 -9.58
N ASP A 669 2.24 -38.81 -8.92
CA ASP A 669 2.27 -39.63 -7.70
C ASP A 669 1.44 -40.91 -7.90
N ILE A 670 1.86 -42.00 -7.25
CA ILE A 670 1.26 -43.32 -7.38
C ILE A 670 0.69 -43.75 -6.02
N PHE A 671 -0.55 -44.19 -6.02
CA PHE A 671 -1.27 -44.61 -4.83
C PHE A 671 -1.25 -46.13 -4.70
N ASP A 672 -0.76 -46.63 -3.56
CA ASP A 672 -0.75 -48.07 -3.24
C ASP A 672 -2.17 -48.65 -3.21
N THR A 673 -3.13 -47.85 -2.76
CA THR A 673 -4.56 -48.16 -2.78
C THR A 673 -5.27 -47.20 -3.75
N PRO A 674 -6.04 -47.71 -4.74
CA PRO A 674 -6.85 -46.88 -5.63
C PRO A 674 -7.65 -45.82 -4.87
N ALA A 675 -7.52 -44.55 -5.27
CA ALA A 675 -8.40 -43.47 -4.83
C ALA A 675 -9.36 -43.08 -5.95
N LYS A 676 -10.57 -42.69 -5.60
CA LYS A 676 -11.55 -42.11 -6.53
C LYS A 676 -11.87 -40.67 -6.11
N PRO A 677 -12.06 -39.74 -7.06
CA PRO A 677 -12.49 -38.39 -6.74
C PRO A 677 -13.92 -38.41 -6.20
N PHE A 678 -14.07 -37.99 -4.95
CA PHE A 678 -15.33 -37.82 -4.26
C PHE A 678 -15.68 -36.32 -4.20
N GLY A 679 -16.85 -35.98 -4.73
CA GLY A 679 -17.42 -34.64 -4.65
C GLY A 679 -16.82 -33.64 -5.63
N LEU A 680 -17.72 -32.95 -6.33
CA LEU A 680 -17.57 -31.55 -6.71
C LEU A 680 -18.85 -30.90 -6.21
N MET A 681 -18.88 -30.55 -4.93
CA MET A 681 -20.11 -30.16 -4.23
C MET A 681 -19.90 -28.86 -3.48
N PRO A 682 -20.99 -28.08 -3.25
CA PRO A 682 -20.97 -26.92 -2.38
C PRO A 682 -20.25 -27.21 -1.06
N PHE A 683 -19.30 -26.35 -0.69
CA PHE A 683 -18.45 -26.52 0.49
C PHE A 683 -18.52 -25.31 1.43
N GLN A 684 -18.57 -25.58 2.74
CA GLN A 684 -18.52 -24.56 3.79
C GLN A 684 -17.47 -24.91 4.85
N GLN A 685 -16.56 -23.98 5.11
CA GLN A 685 -15.61 -24.06 6.21
C GLN A 685 -16.18 -23.34 7.45
N MET A 686 -16.07 -23.96 8.63
CA MET A 686 -16.65 -23.51 9.91
C MET A 686 -15.62 -23.06 10.94
N ASP A 687 -14.33 -23.10 10.61
CA ASP A 687 -13.24 -22.60 11.47
C ASP A 687 -12.97 -21.10 11.30
N ARG A 688 -13.75 -20.42 10.45
CA ARG A 688 -13.71 -18.98 10.20
C ARG A 688 -14.63 -18.20 11.15
N SER A 689 -14.27 -16.95 11.42
CA SER A 689 -15.02 -16.02 12.29
C SER A 689 -16.35 -15.53 11.69
N ASP A 690 -16.50 -15.59 10.36
CA ASP A 690 -17.67 -15.16 9.60
C ASP A 690 -18.58 -16.32 9.15
N ALA A 691 -18.24 -17.57 9.50
CA ALA A 691 -19.01 -18.74 9.12
C ALA A 691 -20.43 -18.70 9.73
N MET A 692 -21.45 -18.81 8.89
CA MET A 692 -22.84 -18.83 9.36
C MET A 692 -23.27 -20.24 9.79
N GLN A 693 -24.18 -20.30 10.76
CA GLN A 693 -24.81 -21.57 11.13
C GLN A 693 -25.62 -22.15 9.97
N ILE A 694 -25.59 -23.47 9.81
CA ILE A 694 -26.34 -24.15 8.74
C ILE A 694 -27.12 -25.31 9.35
N THR A 695 -28.39 -25.43 8.96
CA THR A 695 -29.27 -26.53 9.35
C THR A 695 -29.60 -27.42 8.16
N GLY A 696 -29.47 -28.72 8.36
CA GLY A 696 -29.77 -29.71 7.33
C GLY A 696 -29.79 -31.12 7.90
N LYS A 697 -30.16 -32.09 7.07
CA LYS A 697 -30.07 -33.50 7.46
C LYS A 697 -28.62 -33.96 7.39
N LEU A 698 -28.06 -34.50 8.48
CA LEU A 698 -26.74 -35.12 8.46
C LEU A 698 -26.84 -36.44 7.70
N THR A 699 -26.11 -36.55 6.59
CA THR A 699 -26.19 -37.72 5.69
C THR A 699 -24.95 -38.60 5.76
N HIS A 700 -23.78 -37.98 6.00
CA HIS A 700 -22.53 -38.71 6.10
C HIS A 700 -21.54 -38.02 7.06
N VAL A 701 -20.69 -38.82 7.70
CA VAL A 701 -19.55 -38.35 8.51
C VAL A 701 -18.31 -38.98 7.89
N HIS A 702 -17.51 -38.18 7.17
CA HIS A 702 -16.27 -38.64 6.55
C HIS A 702 -15.16 -38.71 7.58
N ASP A 703 -15.09 -37.68 8.42
CA ASP A 703 -14.30 -37.63 9.64
C ASP A 703 -15.00 -36.70 10.64
N THR A 704 -14.57 -36.66 11.90
CA THR A 704 -15.22 -35.86 12.93
C THR A 704 -15.13 -34.35 12.69
N ASN A 705 -14.18 -33.93 11.86
CA ASN A 705 -14.00 -32.57 11.38
C ASN A 705 -14.56 -32.34 9.95
N LEU A 706 -15.16 -33.35 9.31
CA LEU A 706 -15.66 -33.30 7.92
C LEU A 706 -16.94 -34.11 7.75
N ILE A 707 -18.06 -33.41 7.54
CA ILE A 707 -19.40 -34.01 7.48
C ILE A 707 -20.16 -33.54 6.23
N GLU A 708 -21.13 -34.34 5.80
CA GLU A 708 -22.04 -34.01 4.69
C GLU A 708 -23.46 -33.79 5.22
N ILE A 709 -24.01 -32.60 4.97
CA ILE A 709 -25.39 -32.27 5.32
C ILE A 709 -26.21 -31.92 4.07
N GLN A 710 -27.54 -32.06 4.17
CA GLN A 710 -28.48 -31.66 3.12
C GLN A 710 -29.35 -30.48 3.57
N PRO A 711 -28.87 -29.22 3.48
CA PRO A 711 -29.72 -28.05 3.63
C PRO A 711 -30.68 -27.95 2.44
N ALA A 712 -31.98 -27.82 2.73
CA ALA A 712 -33.04 -27.75 1.70
C ALA A 712 -32.98 -28.88 0.64
N GLY A 713 -32.47 -30.07 1.02
CA GLY A 713 -32.43 -31.25 0.15
C GLY A 713 -31.27 -31.32 -0.85
N LYS A 714 -30.31 -30.39 -0.83
CA LYS A 714 -29.10 -30.45 -1.67
C LYS A 714 -27.88 -30.83 -0.83
N PRO A 715 -27.01 -31.76 -1.29
CA PRO A 715 -25.82 -32.15 -0.54
C PRO A 715 -24.80 -31.01 -0.47
N MET A 716 -24.19 -30.84 0.69
CA MET A 716 -23.17 -29.84 0.97
C MET A 716 -22.15 -30.40 1.97
N LEU A 717 -20.87 -30.20 1.68
CA LEU A 717 -19.78 -30.57 2.59
C LEU A 717 -19.51 -29.46 3.60
N ILE A 718 -19.30 -29.84 4.85
CA ILE A 718 -18.89 -28.95 5.93
C ILE A 718 -17.62 -29.47 6.59
N SER A 719 -16.63 -28.59 6.79
CA SER A 719 -15.47 -28.89 7.64
C SER A 719 -15.22 -27.83 8.71
N GLY A 720 -14.48 -28.20 9.75
CA GLY A 720 -14.01 -27.29 10.82
C GLY A 720 -12.82 -27.89 11.57
N ARG A 721 -12.42 -27.33 12.72
CA ARG A 721 -11.45 -27.99 13.60
C ARG A 721 -12.06 -29.21 14.28
N ASP A 722 -11.21 -30.18 14.62
CA ASP A 722 -11.64 -31.42 15.28
C ASP A 722 -12.38 -31.13 16.59
N PRO A 723 -13.58 -31.69 16.77
CA PRO A 723 -14.30 -31.63 18.03
C PRO A 723 -13.56 -32.38 19.15
N ASP A 724 -13.90 -32.08 20.41
CA ASP A 724 -13.45 -32.91 21.53
C ASP A 724 -13.95 -34.36 21.42
N LYS A 725 -13.26 -35.30 22.08
CA LYS A 725 -13.53 -36.74 21.97
C LYS A 725 -14.97 -37.14 22.32
N VAL A 726 -15.64 -36.39 23.19
CA VAL A 726 -17.03 -36.66 23.57
C VAL A 726 -17.94 -36.27 22.41
N HIS A 727 -17.74 -35.08 21.85
CA HIS A 727 -18.52 -34.58 20.72
C HIS A 727 -18.29 -35.38 19.43
N GLN A 728 -17.07 -35.89 19.21
CA GLN A 728 -16.75 -36.82 18.11
C GLN A 728 -17.66 -38.06 18.09
N ALA A 729 -17.89 -38.66 19.27
CA ALA A 729 -18.74 -39.84 19.39
C ALA A 729 -20.22 -39.51 19.16
N GLU A 730 -20.67 -38.33 19.63
CA GLU A 730 -22.04 -37.84 19.43
C GLU A 730 -22.33 -37.59 17.94
N ILE A 731 -21.42 -36.96 17.19
CA ILE A 731 -21.60 -36.66 15.77
C ILE A 731 -21.87 -37.92 14.94
N ARG A 732 -21.12 -38.99 15.21
CA ARG A 732 -21.31 -40.28 14.53
C ARG A 732 -22.68 -40.90 14.82
N ALA A 733 -23.25 -40.65 16.01
CA ALA A 733 -24.58 -41.13 16.39
C ALA A 733 -25.72 -40.30 15.77
N MET A 734 -25.44 -39.11 15.22
CA MET A 734 -26.44 -38.20 14.64
C MET A 734 -26.66 -38.42 13.13
N VAL A 735 -26.06 -39.44 12.50
CA VAL A 735 -26.28 -39.72 11.07
C VAL A 735 -27.77 -40.02 10.82
N GLY A 736 -28.38 -39.27 9.90
CA GLY A 736 -29.80 -39.33 9.57
C GLY A 736 -30.67 -38.31 10.31
N HIS A 737 -30.15 -37.64 11.34
CA HIS A 737 -30.85 -36.63 12.13
C HIS A 737 -30.85 -35.27 11.41
N THR A 738 -31.81 -34.41 11.76
CA THR A 738 -31.74 -32.99 11.40
C THR A 738 -30.79 -32.31 12.39
N VAL A 739 -29.69 -31.77 11.90
CA VAL A 739 -28.66 -31.14 12.74
C VAL A 739 -28.51 -29.65 12.40
N THR A 740 -28.10 -28.86 13.39
CA THR A 740 -27.55 -27.52 13.17
C THR A 740 -26.05 -27.56 13.40
N VAL A 741 -25.29 -27.16 12.39
CA VAL A 741 -23.84 -27.04 12.47
C VAL A 741 -23.48 -25.56 12.68
N LYS A 742 -22.62 -25.29 13.66
CA LYS A 742 -22.21 -23.93 14.06
C LYS A 742 -20.71 -23.85 14.30
N PRO A 743 -20.08 -22.70 14.03
CA PRO A 743 -18.72 -22.44 14.50
C PRO A 743 -18.70 -22.25 16.02
N THR A 744 -17.69 -22.80 16.71
CA THR A 744 -17.38 -22.36 18.08
C THR A 744 -16.48 -21.11 18.06
N LYS A 745 -16.33 -20.43 19.20
CA LYS A 745 -15.36 -19.31 19.35
C LYS A 745 -13.92 -19.74 19.03
N THR A 746 -13.65 -21.04 19.13
CA THR A 746 -12.38 -21.72 18.87
C THR A 746 -12.41 -22.48 17.55
N GLY A 747 -13.35 -22.23 16.63
CA GLY A 747 -13.40 -22.80 15.28
C GLY A 747 -13.57 -24.33 15.19
N GLU A 748 -13.90 -24.98 16.31
CA GLU A 748 -14.23 -26.41 16.36
C GLU A 748 -15.63 -26.64 15.77
N LEU A 749 -15.82 -27.79 15.13
CA LEU A 749 -17.10 -28.14 14.54
C LEU A 749 -18.10 -28.51 15.66
N LYS A 750 -19.14 -27.70 15.86
CA LYS A 750 -20.23 -28.01 16.79
C LYS A 750 -21.47 -28.46 16.02
N VAL A 751 -21.94 -29.67 16.29
CA VAL A 751 -23.12 -30.27 15.65
C VAL A 751 -24.19 -30.53 16.71
N GLU A 752 -25.34 -29.87 16.59
CA GLU A 752 -26.45 -29.98 17.54
C GLU A 752 -27.62 -30.75 16.89
N ASP A 753 -28.09 -31.82 17.54
CA ASP A 753 -29.31 -32.51 17.13
C ASP A 753 -30.54 -31.61 17.29
N ARG A 754 -31.35 -31.51 16.24
CA ARG A 754 -32.62 -30.78 16.19
C ARG A 754 -33.78 -31.69 15.79
N THR A 755 -33.57 -33.00 15.80
CA THR A 755 -34.63 -33.97 15.53
C THR A 755 -35.70 -33.84 16.62
N PRO A 756 -36.97 -33.57 16.27
CA PRO A 756 -38.04 -33.42 17.26
C PRO A 756 -38.17 -34.70 18.09
N GLN A 757 -37.96 -34.61 19.41
CA GLN A 757 -38.22 -35.73 20.30
C GLN A 757 -39.73 -36.02 20.30
N LYS A 758 -40.13 -37.24 19.92
CA LYS A 758 -41.51 -37.69 20.11
C LYS A 758 -41.85 -37.62 21.60
N VAL A 759 -42.69 -36.66 21.98
CA VAL A 759 -43.30 -36.59 23.31
C VAL A 759 -43.96 -37.95 23.55
N LYS A 760 -43.44 -38.73 24.51
CA LYS A 760 -44.15 -39.91 25.01
C LYS A 760 -45.44 -39.39 25.62
N SER A 761 -46.55 -39.61 24.93
CA SER A 761 -47.88 -39.50 25.52
C SER A 761 -47.93 -40.42 26.73
N LEU A 762 -47.93 -39.85 27.93
CA LEU A 762 -48.33 -40.54 29.16
C LEU A 762 -49.78 -40.99 28.94
N GLY A 763 -49.95 -42.28 28.65
CA GLY A 763 -51.24 -42.94 28.68
C GLY A 763 -51.74 -43.03 30.11
N ARG A 764 -53.00 -42.62 30.28
CA ARG A 764 -53.96 -42.79 31.38
C ARG A 764 -53.51 -43.49 32.66
#